data_AF-A0A8H4YC88-F1
#
_entry.id   AF-A0A8H4YC88-F1
#
_cell.length_a   1.000
_cell.length_b   1.000
_cell.length_c   1.000
_cell.angle_alpha   90.00
_cell.angle_beta   90.00
_cell.angle_gamma   90.00
#
_symmetry.space_group_name_H-M   'P 1'
#
loop_
_entity.id
_entity.type
_entity.pdbx_description
1 polymer ?
#
loop_
_entity_poly.entity_id
_entity_poly.type
_entity_poly.pdbx_seq_one_letter_code
_entity_poly.pdbx_strand_id
1 'polypeptide(L)'
;MAGGTPAGEPTVGSGEPRVKSLATPETIQTGCIAWVEKEGQPRRAEILSIKTTKSGKQFYCNFDNFNKRLDEWVPVIRLDFTREVEWPNPEKDKSKDPKTKKATVPQSKKTQVSKKAQKRPSKREQSVASEANTPNPWTDSQSRQKSASIGPDGDSQPLASVDGGATPAGGDEMDMDDRETEVKKEPVEFSREVEIEKLRTSGSMTQNPTEVSRIRNISKVQFGRYDLYPWYFSPYPEIFSQEDVIFICEFCLSYYGDEKAFTRHRRKCTLQHPPGNELYRNEDISFFEIDGRRQRTWCRNLCLLSKMFLDHKTLYYDVDPFLFYVMTTRTEKGCHLVGYFSKEKESADGYNVACILTMPQYQRKGYGRLLIQFSYELSRIEGKLGSPEKPLSDLGLLSYRQYWSENILELLMGYNEREEKVTIEAISNALAMTTQDVEHTLQALRMQVYHKSDHKIVIPEKLVQQREKNKLKRKRTVDPTKIQWKPPVFTASSRTWGWPLTVNDSTELSTQNPNGLAPCLILNFEHRSSLIMSLRLLAASLLGLSTTLANASPDNEQIPFGDYQRICPDYTRYAAYPHRPFSSGPKQLPFQRPSEKCRTFQSEAIEKVIKDVTSRMKDPDLARLFENAFPSTTDTTVKFHTKGKEDTGFFRMGSFGGLHDEGAWQGPQSFIITGDIIAEWLRDSTNQLRPYQPLAKKDPAIHTLLLGAINTQAEYVIESPYCNAFQPPPISNLPISSNGQEDTVHPAYEPQAVFECKYELDSLAHFLALGNDFYDDTSSTEFLNKRWYRAVETVLNVLEEQSKSTFDPKTGEFRRNEYTFSRRTDIGTETLNLRGVGNPLNWGTGLVRSAFRPSDDATILGFFIPANAQMSVELQRAARVLAAAGKKTLSQKLGTWSKQLRDGIMEHGVVKHKKYGDVFAYEVDGYGSSILMDDANYPSLLALPLMGFCDVGDPIYQNTRKMLLEKGGNPYYLEGKAFKGIGGPHIGLRNAWPMSLLIQARTSDDDKEIKECIDLVLDSAKLGLVHESIDVEHISQFTRSWFAWANGVFASTILDLAKRKPHLIFGEGAAAYEI
;
A
#
# COMPACT_ATOMS: atom_id res chain seq x y z
N MET A 1 47.19 -7.22 -10.59
CA MET A 1 48.28 -8.12 -10.16
C MET A 1 47.85 -8.79 -8.86
N ALA A 2 48.45 -9.93 -8.50
CA ALA A 2 47.94 -10.84 -7.47
C ALA A 2 47.86 -10.25 -6.04
N GLY A 3 47.00 -10.83 -5.19
CA GLY A 3 46.87 -10.44 -3.77
C GLY A 3 45.69 -11.04 -2.98
N GLY A 4 45.07 -12.14 -3.43
CA GLY A 4 43.95 -12.77 -2.71
C GLY A 4 44.42 -13.75 -1.63
N THR A 5 44.05 -13.50 -0.38
CA THR A 5 44.47 -14.30 0.79
C THR A 5 43.76 -15.68 0.82
N PRO A 6 44.49 -16.82 0.87
CA PRO A 6 43.87 -18.15 0.80
C PRO A 6 43.57 -18.75 2.20
N ALA A 7 42.62 -18.17 2.94
CA ALA A 7 42.05 -18.78 4.17
C ALA A 7 40.77 -18.04 4.65
N GLY A 8 39.78 -17.85 3.79
CA GLY A 8 38.42 -17.46 4.21
C GLY A 8 37.55 -18.70 4.44
N GLU A 9 36.65 -18.66 5.42
CA GLU A 9 35.58 -19.66 5.50
C GLU A 9 34.65 -19.53 4.26
N PRO A 10 34.02 -20.62 3.80
CA PRO A 10 33.08 -20.56 2.70
C PRO A 10 31.87 -19.71 3.09
N THR A 11 31.70 -18.58 2.42
CA THR A 11 30.58 -17.64 2.62
C THR A 11 29.28 -18.13 1.98
N VAL A 12 29.39 -19.16 1.14
CA VAL A 12 28.31 -19.71 0.33
C VAL A 12 28.03 -21.15 0.77
N GLY A 13 26.76 -21.45 1.03
CA GLY A 13 26.33 -22.69 1.66
C GLY A 13 26.15 -22.63 3.18
N SER A 14 25.55 -23.69 3.72
CA SER A 14 25.29 -23.89 5.14
C SER A 14 26.51 -24.50 5.85
N GLY A 15 26.73 -24.15 7.12
CA GLY A 15 27.75 -24.79 7.98
C GLY A 15 27.45 -26.26 8.38
N GLU A 16 26.29 -26.81 7.97
CA GLU A 16 26.00 -28.24 8.05
C GLU A 16 26.63 -29.00 6.85
N PRO A 17 27.13 -30.23 7.04
CA PRO A 17 27.76 -31.01 5.96
C PRO A 17 26.75 -31.39 4.86
N ARG A 18 26.94 -30.82 3.66
CA ARG A 18 26.16 -31.13 2.45
C ARG A 18 26.65 -32.41 1.75
N VAL A 19 25.72 -33.17 1.17
CA VAL A 19 26.02 -34.38 0.37
C VAL A 19 26.73 -33.98 -0.93
N LYS A 20 27.75 -34.74 -1.33
CA LYS A 20 28.49 -34.54 -2.59
C LYS A 20 28.27 -35.67 -3.57
N SER A 21 28.06 -35.35 -4.84
CA SER A 21 28.14 -36.29 -5.96
C SER A 21 28.32 -35.55 -7.29
N LEU A 22 28.58 -36.28 -8.37
CA LEU A 22 28.51 -35.73 -9.73
C LEU A 22 27.06 -35.33 -10.08
N ALA A 23 26.91 -34.26 -10.86
CA ALA A 23 25.65 -33.80 -11.44
C ALA A 23 25.75 -33.69 -12.97
N THR A 24 24.61 -33.55 -13.63
CA THR A 24 24.53 -33.25 -15.07
C THR A 24 23.73 -31.96 -15.28
N PRO A 25 23.73 -31.36 -16.48
CA PRO A 25 22.90 -30.19 -16.79
C PRO A 25 21.39 -30.44 -16.58
N GLU A 26 20.96 -31.70 -16.57
CA GLU A 26 19.59 -32.15 -16.35
C GLU A 26 19.28 -32.28 -14.85
N THR A 27 20.18 -32.87 -14.06
CA THR A 27 19.94 -33.19 -12.64
C THR A 27 20.25 -32.06 -11.66
N ILE A 28 21.06 -31.07 -12.04
CA ILE A 28 21.45 -29.97 -11.15
C ILE A 28 20.29 -29.02 -10.82
N GLN A 29 20.19 -28.59 -9.56
CA GLN A 29 19.04 -27.87 -8.99
C GLN A 29 19.44 -26.55 -8.32
N THR A 30 18.45 -25.74 -7.95
CA THR A 30 18.64 -24.55 -7.11
C THR A 30 19.08 -24.94 -5.70
N GLY A 31 20.00 -24.19 -5.10
CA GLY A 31 20.65 -24.53 -3.83
C GLY A 31 21.82 -25.51 -3.95
N CYS A 32 22.10 -26.05 -5.15
CA CYS A 32 23.36 -26.75 -5.41
C CYS A 32 24.54 -25.78 -5.42
N ILE A 33 25.67 -26.18 -4.85
CA ILE A 33 26.94 -25.45 -4.94
C ILE A 33 27.86 -26.21 -5.90
N ALA A 34 28.24 -25.55 -6.99
CA ALA A 34 29.03 -26.11 -8.07
C ALA A 34 30.33 -25.32 -8.28
N TRP A 35 31.24 -25.88 -9.07
CA TRP A 35 32.38 -25.16 -9.60
C TRP A 35 31.99 -24.47 -10.92
N VAL A 36 32.15 -23.15 -10.96
CA VAL A 36 31.75 -22.30 -12.06
C VAL A 36 32.94 -21.43 -12.48
N GLU A 37 33.27 -21.42 -13.77
CA GLU A 37 34.32 -20.54 -14.30
C GLU A 37 33.90 -19.07 -14.20
N LYS A 38 34.77 -18.23 -13.63
CA LYS A 38 34.64 -16.77 -13.58
C LYS A 38 36.00 -16.11 -13.77
N GLU A 39 36.05 -15.12 -14.66
CA GLU A 39 37.30 -14.41 -15.02
C GLU A 39 38.46 -15.35 -15.42
N GLY A 40 38.15 -16.48 -16.07
CA GLY A 40 39.15 -17.48 -16.48
C GLY A 40 39.63 -18.41 -15.36
N GLN A 41 38.93 -18.45 -14.21
CA GLN A 41 39.28 -19.30 -13.07
C GLN A 41 38.05 -20.07 -12.54
N PRO A 42 38.18 -21.36 -12.17
CA PRO A 42 37.09 -22.08 -11.50
C PRO A 42 36.89 -21.53 -10.09
N ARG A 43 35.66 -21.18 -9.74
CA ARG A 43 35.24 -20.66 -8.43
C ARG A 43 34.03 -21.46 -7.91
N ARG A 44 33.95 -21.66 -6.60
CA ARG A 44 32.78 -22.27 -5.95
C ARG A 44 31.61 -21.27 -5.96
N ALA A 45 30.40 -21.71 -6.32
CA ALA A 45 29.23 -20.84 -6.43
C ALA A 45 27.91 -21.60 -6.20
N GLU A 46 26.95 -20.98 -5.52
CA GLU A 46 25.60 -21.53 -5.30
C GLU A 46 24.64 -21.07 -6.40
N ILE A 47 23.87 -22.02 -6.92
CA ILE A 47 22.90 -21.80 -7.99
C ILE A 47 21.61 -21.31 -7.34
N LEU A 48 21.37 -20.00 -7.38
CA LEU A 48 20.18 -19.37 -6.82
C LEU A 48 18.96 -19.48 -7.73
N SER A 49 19.16 -19.63 -9.04
CA SER A 49 18.06 -19.75 -10.02
C SER A 49 18.52 -20.48 -11.28
N ILE A 50 17.57 -21.06 -12.02
CA ILE A 50 17.79 -21.69 -13.32
C ILE A 50 16.75 -21.14 -14.30
N LYS A 51 17.14 -20.75 -15.51
CA LYS A 51 16.21 -20.38 -16.58
C LYS A 51 16.58 -21.08 -17.90
N THR A 52 15.59 -21.27 -18.77
CA THR A 52 15.82 -21.74 -20.13
C THR A 52 15.76 -20.55 -21.09
N THR A 53 16.80 -20.41 -21.90
CA THR A 53 16.95 -19.40 -22.96
C THR A 53 17.07 -20.08 -24.31
N LYS A 54 17.10 -19.32 -25.41
CA LYS A 54 17.33 -19.88 -26.76
C LYS A 54 18.69 -20.59 -26.89
N SER A 55 19.71 -20.18 -26.12
CA SER A 55 21.00 -20.89 -26.05
C SER A 55 21.00 -22.13 -25.12
N GLY A 56 19.85 -22.53 -24.54
CA GLY A 56 19.75 -23.62 -23.56
C GLY A 56 19.60 -23.13 -22.11
N LYS A 57 19.96 -23.97 -21.13
CA LYS A 57 19.88 -23.61 -19.70
C LYS A 57 20.94 -22.57 -19.32
N GLN A 58 20.53 -21.59 -18.52
CA GLN A 58 21.40 -20.64 -17.82
C GLN A 58 21.15 -20.75 -16.32
N PHE A 59 22.21 -20.58 -15.53
CA PHE A 59 22.23 -20.69 -14.07
C PHE A 59 22.60 -19.33 -13.48
N TYR A 60 21.85 -18.84 -12.49
CA TYR A 60 22.17 -17.60 -11.79
C TYR A 60 23.01 -17.94 -10.55
N CYS A 61 24.29 -17.62 -10.60
CA CYS A 61 25.27 -18.10 -9.63
C CYS A 61 25.72 -16.97 -8.69
N ASN A 62 25.62 -17.21 -7.38
CA ASN A 62 26.28 -16.41 -6.36
C ASN A 62 27.63 -17.04 -6.01
N PHE A 63 28.71 -16.26 -6.15
CA PHE A 63 30.08 -16.78 -6.10
C PHE A 63 30.68 -16.62 -4.70
N ASP A 64 31.36 -17.66 -4.23
CA ASP A 64 31.93 -17.71 -2.89
C ASP A 64 32.99 -16.61 -2.69
N ASN A 65 32.80 -15.81 -1.63
CA ASN A 65 33.54 -14.60 -1.28
C ASN A 65 33.37 -13.43 -2.29
N PHE A 66 32.28 -13.39 -3.07
CA PHE A 66 31.88 -12.22 -3.87
C PHE A 66 30.58 -11.58 -3.36
N ASN A 67 30.45 -10.26 -3.52
CA ASN A 67 29.21 -9.53 -3.26
C ASN A 67 28.10 -9.98 -4.23
N LYS A 68 26.85 -10.18 -3.74
CA LYS A 68 25.66 -10.52 -4.54
C LYS A 68 25.40 -9.57 -5.73
N ARG A 69 25.90 -8.33 -5.67
CA ARG A 69 25.92 -7.39 -6.82
C ARG A 69 26.80 -7.87 -8.00
N LEU A 70 27.57 -8.95 -7.86
CA LEU A 70 28.41 -9.57 -8.88
C LEU A 70 27.88 -10.94 -9.37
N ASP A 71 26.66 -11.32 -8.97
CA ASP A 71 25.98 -12.54 -9.42
C ASP A 71 25.59 -12.43 -10.90
N GLU A 72 25.73 -13.52 -11.65
CA GLU A 72 25.58 -13.51 -13.11
C GLU A 72 24.88 -14.78 -13.63
N TRP A 73 24.22 -14.64 -14.78
CA TRP A 73 23.77 -15.80 -15.56
C TRP A 73 24.95 -16.41 -16.30
N VAL A 74 25.22 -17.69 -16.02
CA VAL A 74 26.22 -18.48 -16.71
C VAL A 74 25.53 -19.56 -17.56
N PRO A 75 25.95 -19.79 -18.82
CA PRO A 75 25.49 -20.93 -19.60
C PRO A 75 26.08 -22.24 -19.08
N VAL A 76 25.47 -23.38 -19.43
CA VAL A 76 25.92 -24.75 -19.09
C VAL A 76 27.45 -24.93 -19.21
N ILE A 77 28.06 -24.41 -20.27
CA ILE A 77 29.50 -24.58 -20.57
C ILE A 77 30.45 -23.95 -19.53
N ARG A 78 29.98 -23.08 -18.63
CA ARG A 78 30.80 -22.50 -17.55
C ARG A 78 30.71 -23.29 -16.24
N LEU A 79 29.91 -24.36 -16.17
CA LEU A 79 29.84 -25.26 -15.01
C LEU A 79 30.79 -26.46 -15.21
N ASP A 80 31.65 -26.73 -14.23
CA ASP A 80 32.56 -27.86 -14.23
C ASP A 80 31.88 -29.11 -13.64
N PHE A 81 31.15 -29.84 -14.50
CA PHE A 81 30.51 -31.11 -14.16
C PHE A 81 31.49 -32.29 -14.00
N THR A 82 32.81 -32.09 -14.16
CA THR A 82 33.81 -33.14 -13.87
C THR A 82 34.11 -33.26 -12.37
N ARG A 83 33.64 -32.29 -11.57
CA ARG A 83 33.75 -32.27 -10.11
C ARG A 83 32.41 -32.57 -9.45
N GLU A 84 32.48 -33.06 -8.23
CA GLU A 84 31.30 -33.19 -7.38
C GLU A 84 30.70 -31.82 -7.05
N VAL A 85 29.37 -31.73 -7.08
CA VAL A 85 28.60 -30.60 -6.55
C VAL A 85 28.14 -30.93 -5.14
N GLU A 86 27.96 -29.91 -4.31
CA GLU A 86 27.33 -30.02 -3.00
C GLU A 86 25.82 -29.76 -3.14
N TRP A 87 25.00 -30.77 -2.86
CA TRP A 87 23.54 -30.66 -2.94
C TRP A 87 22.97 -29.87 -1.76
N PRO A 88 21.82 -29.20 -1.92
CA PRO A 88 21.13 -28.62 -0.77
C PRO A 88 20.79 -29.72 0.25
N ASN A 89 20.88 -29.40 1.55
CA ASN A 89 20.41 -30.32 2.58
C ASN A 89 18.89 -30.51 2.44
N PRO A 90 18.37 -31.75 2.57
CA PRO A 90 16.93 -31.95 2.63
C PRO A 90 16.35 -31.21 3.84
N GLU A 91 15.20 -30.58 3.65
CA GLU A 91 14.46 -29.98 4.75
C GLU A 91 14.08 -31.08 5.77
N LYS A 92 14.12 -30.74 7.07
CA LYS A 92 13.99 -31.75 8.15
C LYS A 92 12.53 -32.13 8.37
N ASP A 93 12.03 -32.99 7.49
CA ASP A 93 10.78 -33.74 7.64
C ASP A 93 10.69 -34.37 9.03
N LYS A 94 9.67 -34.00 9.80
CA LYS A 94 9.37 -34.63 11.10
C LYS A 94 8.49 -35.86 10.90
N SER A 95 9.08 -36.87 10.28
CA SER A 95 8.44 -38.18 10.09
C SER A 95 8.09 -38.85 11.43
N LYS A 96 6.96 -39.57 11.43
CA LYS A 96 6.44 -40.32 12.58
C LYS A 96 7.14 -41.68 12.64
N ASP A 97 7.50 -42.14 13.84
CA ASP A 97 8.00 -43.51 14.06
C ASP A 97 7.03 -44.35 14.91
N PRO A 98 6.84 -45.67 14.65
CA PRO A 98 5.74 -46.45 15.22
C PRO A 98 6.09 -47.21 16.50
N LYS A 99 5.06 -47.40 17.36
CA LYS A 99 5.18 -48.18 18.61
C LYS A 99 5.31 -49.68 18.35
N THR A 100 6.43 -50.29 18.73
CA THR A 100 6.50 -51.75 18.97
C THR A 100 6.78 -52.04 20.45
N LYS A 101 5.99 -52.93 21.04
CA LYS A 101 6.10 -53.32 22.46
C LYS A 101 7.07 -54.48 22.63
N LYS A 102 7.93 -54.44 23.66
CA LYS A 102 8.37 -55.63 24.41
C LYS A 102 8.41 -55.30 25.90
N ALA A 103 8.11 -56.30 26.74
CA ALA A 103 7.75 -56.09 28.15
C ALA A 103 8.88 -56.47 29.12
N THR A 104 8.82 -55.87 30.31
CA THR A 104 9.70 -56.14 31.46
C THR A 104 9.38 -57.47 32.16
N VAL A 105 10.41 -58.16 32.65
CA VAL A 105 10.35 -59.06 33.81
C VAL A 105 11.55 -58.73 34.74
N PRO A 106 11.44 -58.73 36.09
CA PRO A 106 12.30 -57.89 36.94
C PRO A 106 13.11 -58.60 38.04
N GLN A 107 14.21 -57.97 38.50
CA GLN A 107 14.88 -58.17 39.80
C GLN A 107 15.72 -56.90 40.14
N SER A 108 16.21 -56.65 41.37
CA SER A 108 15.57 -56.74 42.70
C SER A 108 16.36 -55.92 43.75
N LYS A 109 15.67 -55.46 44.81
CA LYS A 109 16.09 -54.52 45.89
C LYS A 109 17.52 -54.64 46.46
N LYS A 110 18.17 -53.48 46.68
CA LYS A 110 18.58 -52.90 48.01
C LYS A 110 19.26 -51.54 47.80
N THR A 111 19.38 -50.55 48.69
CA THR A 111 18.66 -50.03 49.88
C THR A 111 19.70 -49.27 50.71
N GLN A 112 19.63 -47.93 50.79
CA GLN A 112 20.16 -47.13 51.91
C GLN A 112 19.64 -45.67 51.84
N VAL A 113 19.68 -44.90 52.94
CA VAL A 113 18.55 -44.79 53.90
C VAL A 113 18.67 -43.51 54.76
N SER A 114 17.67 -42.61 54.67
CA SER A 114 17.30 -41.56 55.65
C SER A 114 18.34 -40.44 55.95
N LYS A 115 18.06 -39.30 56.62
CA LYS A 115 16.88 -38.73 57.37
C LYS A 115 16.65 -37.27 56.90
N LYS A 116 15.48 -36.58 56.93
CA LYS A 116 14.23 -36.60 57.74
C LYS A 116 14.21 -35.66 58.97
N ALA A 117 13.68 -34.43 58.82
CA ALA A 117 13.14 -33.51 59.85
C ALA A 117 12.56 -32.22 59.20
N GLN A 118 11.53 -31.49 59.67
CA GLN A 118 10.35 -31.90 60.48
C GLN A 118 9.15 -30.88 60.36
N LYS A 119 7.97 -31.30 60.85
CA LYS A 119 6.61 -30.67 60.93
C LYS A 119 6.58 -29.17 61.33
N ARG A 120 5.66 -28.28 60.82
CA ARG A 120 4.19 -28.09 61.06
C ARG A 120 3.85 -27.62 62.52
N PRO A 121 2.73 -26.89 62.86
CA PRO A 121 1.65 -26.25 62.05
C PRO A 121 0.97 -24.91 62.59
N SER A 122 0.09 -24.29 61.76
CA SER A 122 -1.25 -23.67 62.05
C SER A 122 -1.54 -22.42 62.94
N LYS A 123 -2.49 -21.60 62.44
CA LYS A 123 -3.65 -20.88 63.08
C LYS A 123 -3.51 -19.54 63.88
N ARG A 124 -4.08 -18.47 63.28
CA ARG A 124 -5.31 -17.69 63.67
C ARG A 124 -5.36 -16.85 65.00
N GLU A 125 -5.87 -15.60 64.88
CA GLU A 125 -6.45 -14.68 65.92
C GLU A 125 -5.47 -14.01 66.94
N GLN A 126 -5.68 -12.79 67.50
CA GLN A 126 -6.62 -11.67 67.24
C GLN A 126 -6.21 -10.34 67.96
N SER A 127 -6.58 -9.17 67.39
CA SER A 127 -6.99 -7.89 68.06
C SER A 127 -6.04 -7.01 68.94
N VAL A 128 -6.55 -5.78 69.20
CA VAL A 128 -6.09 -4.67 70.09
C VAL A 128 -5.06 -3.68 69.48
N ALA A 129 -5.19 -2.34 69.53
CA ALA A 129 -6.29 -1.35 69.45
C ALA A 129 -5.96 -0.07 70.26
N SER A 130 -5.95 1.09 69.60
CA SER A 130 -6.06 2.48 70.12
C SER A 130 -6.11 3.37 68.86
N GLU A 131 -7.08 4.26 68.62
CA GLU A 131 -7.51 5.45 69.37
C GLU A 131 -6.42 6.53 69.52
N ALA A 132 -6.67 7.84 69.36
CA ALA A 132 -7.62 8.64 68.57
C ALA A 132 -7.37 10.13 68.90
N ASN A 133 -7.32 11.05 67.93
CA ASN A 133 -8.00 12.37 67.98
C ASN A 133 -7.59 13.38 66.88
N THR A 134 -8.60 14.11 66.43
CA THR A 134 -8.62 15.41 65.72
C THR A 134 -8.21 16.57 66.68
N PRO A 135 -7.97 17.85 66.24
CA PRO A 135 -8.93 18.64 65.44
C PRO A 135 -8.40 19.75 64.48
N ASN A 136 -9.31 20.19 63.59
CA ASN A 136 -9.28 21.52 62.97
C ASN A 136 -9.81 22.59 63.96
N PRO A 137 -9.45 23.88 63.77
CA PRO A 137 -10.48 24.87 63.36
C PRO A 137 -10.19 25.41 61.95
N TRP A 138 -11.17 25.54 61.04
CA TRP A 138 -12.12 26.68 60.92
C TRP A 138 -11.39 28.02 60.65
N THR A 139 -11.45 28.55 59.42
CA THR A 139 -12.35 29.65 58.95
C THR A 139 -12.12 30.97 59.71
N ASP A 140 -12.23 32.17 59.15
CA ASP A 140 -13.06 32.75 58.07
C ASP A 140 -12.41 34.13 57.72
N SER A 141 -12.83 35.02 56.82
CA SER A 141 -13.89 35.11 55.79
C SER A 141 -13.51 36.20 54.77
N GLN A 142 -14.11 36.20 53.57
CA GLN A 142 -14.64 37.39 52.82
C GLN A 142 -13.69 38.58 52.46
N SER A 143 -13.82 39.28 51.31
CA SER A 143 -14.78 39.25 50.21
C SER A 143 -14.23 39.95 48.94
N ARG A 144 -14.99 39.86 47.82
CA ARG A 144 -15.34 40.90 46.82
C ARG A 144 -14.33 42.04 46.49
N GLN A 145 -14.17 42.52 45.24
CA GLN A 145 -15.13 42.51 44.12
C GLN A 145 -14.48 42.66 42.71
N LYS A 146 -15.34 42.59 41.69
CA LYS A 146 -15.12 42.65 40.23
C LYS A 146 -14.46 43.94 39.67
N SER A 147 -14.27 43.90 38.34
CA SER A 147 -13.99 44.95 37.33
C SER A 147 -12.49 45.18 37.04
N ALA A 148 -11.97 44.92 35.83
CA ALA A 148 -12.30 45.47 34.50
C ALA A 148 -11.90 46.96 34.43
N SER A 149 -11.23 47.53 33.43
CA SER A 149 -10.77 47.19 32.07
C SER A 149 -10.26 48.54 31.49
N ILE A 150 -9.86 48.63 30.21
CA ILE A 150 -9.52 49.86 29.43
C ILE A 150 -8.01 50.13 29.27
N GLY A 151 -7.59 50.44 28.03
CA GLY A 151 -6.27 50.98 27.64
C GLY A 151 -6.34 52.52 27.50
N PRO A 152 -5.92 53.14 26.38
CA PRO A 152 -5.20 52.64 25.20
C PRO A 152 -3.99 53.55 24.81
N ASP A 153 -3.50 53.40 23.56
CA ASP A 153 -2.73 54.36 22.75
C ASP A 153 -1.33 54.85 23.19
N GLY A 154 -0.44 55.13 22.21
CA GLY A 154 0.80 55.89 22.43
C GLY A 154 2.05 55.50 21.62
N ASP A 155 1.98 55.45 20.28
CA ASP A 155 3.13 55.13 19.43
C ASP A 155 4.07 56.33 19.22
N SER A 156 5.37 56.24 19.53
CA SER A 156 6.46 56.98 18.85
C SER A 156 7.90 56.62 19.31
N GLN A 157 8.76 56.35 18.33
CA GLN A 157 10.24 56.31 18.39
C GLN A 157 10.83 57.75 18.32
N PRO A 158 12.16 58.05 18.43
CA PRO A 158 13.32 57.17 18.13
C PRO A 158 14.66 57.38 18.91
N LEU A 159 15.70 56.67 18.44
CA LEU A 159 17.18 56.90 18.59
C LEU A 159 17.93 56.47 19.88
N ALA A 160 18.71 55.37 19.73
CA ALA A 160 20.17 55.21 19.98
C ALA A 160 20.84 55.66 21.32
N SER A 161 21.85 54.98 21.89
CA SER A 161 22.49 53.66 21.64
C SER A 161 23.66 53.37 22.63
N VAL A 162 24.08 52.08 22.75
CA VAL A 162 25.38 51.54 23.29
C VAL A 162 25.51 51.23 24.81
N ASP A 163 25.88 49.96 25.08
CA ASP A 163 26.59 49.28 26.22
C ASP A 163 26.36 49.64 27.72
N GLY A 164 26.49 48.71 28.69
CA GLY A 164 26.73 47.25 28.60
C GLY A 164 27.18 46.59 29.94
N GLY A 165 26.85 45.30 30.13
CA GLY A 165 27.31 44.44 31.25
C GLY A 165 26.50 44.53 32.56
N ALA A 166 26.49 43.53 33.47
CA ALA A 166 26.93 42.13 33.42
C ALA A 166 26.28 41.32 34.59
N THR A 167 26.18 39.97 34.49
CA THR A 167 25.60 39.10 35.57
C THR A 167 26.41 37.80 35.74
N PRO A 168 26.73 37.33 36.98
CA PRO A 168 27.54 36.12 37.22
C PRO A 168 26.79 34.96 37.93
N ALA A 169 27.40 33.75 37.86
CA ALA A 169 27.12 32.51 38.62
C ALA A 169 25.71 31.85 38.46
N GLY A 170 25.51 30.54 38.67
CA GLY A 170 26.43 29.45 39.03
C GLY A 170 26.13 28.82 40.41
N GLY A 171 26.32 27.50 40.64
CA GLY A 171 26.53 26.42 39.64
C GLY A 171 27.41 25.27 40.13
N ASP A 172 26.89 24.42 41.01
CA ASP A 172 27.55 23.37 41.82
C ASP A 172 26.46 22.35 42.22
N GLU A 173 26.59 21.05 42.54
CA GLU A 173 27.52 19.89 42.46
C GLU A 173 26.59 18.64 42.73
N MET A 174 26.86 17.31 42.65
CA MET A 174 27.91 16.31 42.34
C MET A 174 27.11 14.96 42.13
N ASP A 175 27.57 13.74 41.82
CA ASP A 175 28.79 13.04 41.35
C ASP A 175 28.36 11.60 40.87
N MET A 176 29.13 10.90 40.03
CA MET A 176 29.45 9.45 40.17
C MET A 176 30.34 8.90 39.03
N ASP A 177 31.65 8.88 39.30
CA ASP A 177 32.64 7.81 39.09
C ASP A 177 32.95 7.21 37.68
N ASP A 178 34.24 6.97 37.43
CA ASP A 178 34.86 6.64 36.14
C ASP A 178 35.29 5.17 35.99
N ARG A 179 35.18 4.60 34.77
CA ARG A 179 36.03 3.48 34.31
C ARG A 179 36.28 3.50 32.79
N GLU A 180 37.42 4.04 32.40
CA GLU A 180 37.95 3.88 31.03
C GLU A 180 38.48 2.46 30.76
N THR A 181 38.43 2.05 29.49
CA THR A 181 39.36 1.03 28.96
C THR A 181 39.91 1.53 27.62
N GLU A 182 41.23 1.75 27.52
CA GLU A 182 41.86 2.22 26.27
C GLU A 182 41.61 1.25 25.11
N VAL A 183 41.16 1.78 23.96
CA VAL A 183 41.30 1.10 22.67
C VAL A 183 42.00 2.04 21.70
N LYS A 184 43.31 1.81 21.52
CA LYS A 184 44.16 2.57 20.58
C LYS A 184 43.63 2.41 19.15
N LYS A 185 43.21 3.53 18.54
CA LYS A 185 42.92 3.60 17.10
C LYS A 185 44.05 4.32 16.39
N GLU A 186 44.83 3.55 15.62
CA GLU A 186 45.83 4.10 14.71
C GLU A 186 45.17 4.93 13.58
N PRO A 187 45.86 5.95 13.04
CA PRO A 187 45.31 6.82 12.02
C PRO A 187 45.30 6.13 10.64
N VAL A 188 44.19 5.47 10.30
CA VAL A 188 44.01 4.83 8.99
C VAL A 188 44.02 5.86 7.87
N GLU A 189 44.94 5.71 6.92
CA GLU A 189 45.14 6.64 5.80
C GLU A 189 44.03 6.50 4.74
N PHE A 190 43.49 7.64 4.30
CA PHE A 190 42.20 7.70 3.59
C PHE A 190 42.32 7.46 2.07
N SER A 191 42.66 6.23 1.68
CA SER A 191 42.77 5.82 0.28
C SER A 191 41.39 5.64 -0.38
N ARG A 192 41.05 6.57 -1.27
CA ARG A 192 39.75 6.65 -1.96
C ARG A 192 39.47 5.44 -2.84
N GLU A 193 40.48 4.91 -3.51
CA GLU A 193 40.38 3.72 -4.35
C GLU A 193 40.04 2.50 -3.48
N VAL A 194 40.73 2.33 -2.35
CA VAL A 194 40.50 1.23 -1.39
C VAL A 194 39.13 1.35 -0.73
N GLU A 195 38.66 2.54 -0.38
CA GLU A 195 37.30 2.71 0.17
C GLU A 195 36.21 2.37 -0.85
N ILE A 196 36.40 2.72 -2.14
CA ILE A 196 35.47 2.34 -3.21
C ILE A 196 35.50 0.82 -3.47
N GLU A 197 36.67 0.17 -3.41
CA GLU A 197 36.78 -1.30 -3.50
C GLU A 197 36.16 -1.98 -2.27
N LYS A 198 36.33 -1.38 -1.07
CA LYS A 198 35.76 -1.86 0.19
C LYS A 198 34.23 -1.73 0.20
N LEU A 199 33.66 -0.61 -0.26
CA LEU A 199 32.20 -0.46 -0.39
C LEU A 199 31.59 -1.34 -1.48
N ARG A 200 32.37 -1.73 -2.50
CA ARG A 200 31.99 -2.80 -3.45
C ARG A 200 31.96 -4.20 -2.82
N THR A 201 32.70 -4.43 -1.73
CA THR A 201 32.95 -5.77 -1.17
C THR A 201 32.29 -5.99 0.21
N SER A 202 32.04 -4.90 0.96
CA SER A 202 31.55 -4.91 2.35
C SER A 202 30.46 -3.85 2.58
N GLY A 203 29.47 -3.81 1.70
CA GLY A 203 28.35 -2.85 1.80
C GLY A 203 27.60 -2.98 3.12
N SER A 204 27.37 -1.85 3.80
CA SER A 204 26.62 -1.80 5.06
C SER A 204 25.13 -2.11 4.84
N MET A 205 24.51 -2.89 5.73
CA MET A 205 23.10 -3.24 5.60
C MET A 205 22.19 -2.20 6.29
N THR A 206 21.61 -1.31 5.49
CA THR A 206 20.21 -0.90 5.68
C THR A 206 19.34 -1.70 4.70
N GLN A 207 19.35 -3.02 4.83
CA GLN A 207 18.53 -3.92 4.02
C GLN A 207 17.20 -4.16 4.75
N ASN A 208 16.10 -3.70 4.16
CA ASN A 208 14.77 -4.17 4.55
C ASN A 208 14.62 -5.61 3.99
N PRO A 209 14.38 -6.65 4.82
CA PRO A 209 14.36 -8.04 4.36
C PRO A 209 13.30 -8.36 3.29
N THR A 210 12.30 -7.49 3.12
CA THR A 210 11.20 -7.63 2.16
C THR A 210 11.65 -7.54 0.69
N GLU A 211 12.78 -6.90 0.38
CA GLU A 211 13.37 -6.93 -0.96
C GLU A 211 14.58 -7.88 -1.02
N VAL A 212 14.29 -9.19 -1.09
CA VAL A 212 15.21 -10.12 -1.75
C VAL A 212 15.46 -9.56 -3.16
N SER A 213 16.71 -9.16 -3.43
CA SER A 213 17.07 -8.49 -4.69
C SER A 213 16.62 -9.33 -5.88
N ARG A 214 15.55 -8.89 -6.56
CA ARG A 214 14.88 -9.67 -7.62
C ARG A 214 15.94 -10.14 -8.62
N ILE A 215 16.03 -11.45 -8.80
CA ILE A 215 17.01 -12.09 -9.68
C ILE A 215 17.00 -11.38 -11.04
N ARG A 216 18.19 -10.94 -11.49
CA ARG A 216 18.35 -10.18 -12.74
C ARG A 216 17.68 -10.98 -13.85
N ASN A 217 16.66 -10.45 -14.52
CA ASN A 217 15.92 -11.21 -15.54
C ASN A 217 16.65 -11.25 -16.90
N ILE A 218 17.40 -10.20 -17.21
CA ILE A 218 18.08 -9.97 -18.50
C ILE A 218 19.57 -10.32 -18.36
N SER A 219 20.09 -11.15 -19.29
CA SER A 219 21.47 -11.64 -19.23
C SER A 219 22.50 -10.64 -19.81
N LYS A 220 22.24 -10.09 -21.01
CA LYS A 220 23.10 -9.11 -21.68
C LYS A 220 22.30 -8.14 -22.54
N VAL A 221 22.82 -6.92 -22.72
CA VAL A 221 22.19 -5.85 -23.53
C VAL A 221 23.23 -5.21 -24.44
N GLN A 222 23.01 -5.23 -25.76
CA GLN A 222 23.81 -4.42 -26.68
C GLN A 222 23.25 -2.99 -26.69
N PHE A 223 24.09 -2.00 -26.36
CA PHE A 223 23.75 -0.57 -26.43
C PHE A 223 24.81 0.19 -27.23
N GLY A 224 24.48 0.51 -28.49
CA GLY A 224 25.43 1.12 -29.43
C GLY A 224 26.60 0.16 -29.73
N ARG A 225 27.82 0.54 -29.35
CA ARG A 225 29.04 -0.28 -29.50
C ARG A 225 29.47 -1.03 -28.24
N TYR A 226 28.62 -1.09 -27.23
CA TYR A 226 28.95 -1.66 -25.92
C TYR A 226 27.96 -2.77 -25.54
N ASP A 227 28.50 -3.91 -25.10
CA ASP A 227 27.72 -4.89 -24.36
C ASP A 227 27.66 -4.45 -22.88
N LEU A 228 26.44 -4.35 -22.35
CA LEU A 228 26.14 -3.97 -20.99
C LEU A 228 25.52 -5.16 -20.24
N TYR A 229 25.91 -5.32 -18.98
CA TYR A 229 25.42 -6.37 -18.09
C TYR A 229 24.56 -5.73 -16.99
N PRO A 230 23.24 -5.99 -16.96
CA PRO A 230 22.33 -5.43 -15.95
C PRO A 230 22.78 -5.71 -14.52
N TRP A 231 22.62 -4.71 -13.64
CA TRP A 231 22.91 -4.83 -12.21
C TRP A 231 21.66 -5.21 -11.40
N TYR A 232 20.48 -4.98 -11.94
CA TYR A 232 19.20 -5.17 -11.26
C TYR A 232 18.12 -5.67 -12.21
N PHE A 233 17.08 -6.31 -11.66
CA PHE A 233 15.86 -6.64 -12.38
C PHE A 233 15.23 -5.39 -13.02
N SER A 234 14.80 -5.51 -14.28
CA SER A 234 14.02 -4.48 -14.99
C SER A 234 12.86 -5.13 -15.77
N PRO A 235 11.60 -4.66 -15.61
CA PRO A 235 10.41 -5.29 -16.18
C PRO A 235 10.24 -4.97 -17.68
N TYR A 236 11.18 -5.42 -18.50
CA TYR A 236 10.93 -5.64 -19.92
C TYR A 236 9.89 -6.77 -20.09
N PRO A 237 9.12 -6.79 -21.20
CA PRO A 237 8.17 -7.86 -21.46
C PRO A 237 8.84 -9.25 -21.42
N GLU A 238 8.14 -10.25 -20.89
CA GLU A 238 8.73 -11.55 -20.52
C GLU A 238 9.50 -12.22 -21.66
N ILE A 239 9.00 -12.10 -22.90
CA ILE A 239 9.67 -12.61 -24.12
C ILE A 239 11.15 -12.19 -24.24
N PHE A 240 11.54 -11.03 -23.69
CA PHE A 240 12.92 -10.53 -23.72
C PHE A 240 13.81 -11.08 -22.60
N SER A 241 13.27 -11.73 -21.56
CA SER A 241 14.06 -12.41 -20.52
C SER A 241 14.55 -13.80 -20.95
N GLN A 242 13.90 -14.38 -21.96
CA GLN A 242 14.26 -15.64 -22.61
C GLN A 242 15.30 -15.44 -23.73
N GLU A 243 15.57 -14.19 -24.13
CA GLU A 243 16.61 -13.80 -25.08
C GLU A 243 17.98 -13.72 -24.40
N ASP A 244 19.01 -14.17 -25.12
CA ASP A 244 20.40 -14.12 -24.64
C ASP A 244 20.99 -12.70 -24.70
N VAL A 245 20.51 -11.88 -25.65
CA VAL A 245 20.92 -10.48 -25.84
C VAL A 245 19.72 -9.64 -26.24
N ILE A 246 19.48 -8.54 -25.53
CA ILE A 246 18.55 -7.49 -25.98
C ILE A 246 19.34 -6.41 -26.74
N PHE A 247 18.93 -6.10 -27.95
CA PHE A 247 19.52 -5.05 -28.79
C PHE A 247 18.74 -3.74 -28.63
N ILE A 248 19.37 -2.70 -28.09
CA ILE A 248 18.72 -1.40 -27.82
C ILE A 248 19.34 -0.30 -28.71
N CYS A 249 18.47 0.42 -29.42
CA CYS A 249 18.87 1.51 -30.30
C CYS A 249 19.30 2.74 -29.50
N GLU A 250 20.58 3.13 -29.59
CA GLU A 250 21.19 4.18 -28.78
C GLU A 250 20.57 5.60 -28.94
N PHE A 251 19.76 5.83 -29.98
CA PHE A 251 19.10 7.12 -30.24
C PHE A 251 17.61 7.12 -29.86
N CYS A 252 16.82 6.13 -30.29
CA CYS A 252 15.37 6.09 -30.02
C CYS A 252 14.97 5.17 -28.84
N LEU A 253 15.94 4.48 -28.24
CA LEU A 253 15.79 3.54 -27.12
C LEU A 253 14.83 2.35 -27.37
N SER A 254 14.39 2.12 -28.62
CA SER A 254 13.62 0.94 -28.99
C SER A 254 14.47 -0.33 -28.87
N TYR A 255 13.87 -1.39 -28.33
CA TYR A 255 14.52 -2.65 -27.96
C TYR A 255 14.02 -3.85 -28.77
N TYR A 256 14.90 -4.80 -29.04
CA TYR A 256 14.68 -5.95 -29.93
C TYR A 256 15.38 -7.21 -29.41
N GLY A 257 14.77 -8.39 -29.58
CA GLY A 257 15.35 -9.69 -29.21
C GLY A 257 16.09 -10.40 -30.36
N ASP A 258 15.88 -9.94 -31.60
CA ASP A 258 16.51 -10.49 -32.82
C ASP A 258 17.39 -9.43 -33.49
N GLU A 259 18.62 -9.83 -33.83
CA GLU A 259 19.60 -8.99 -34.53
C GLU A 259 19.12 -8.57 -35.92
N LYS A 260 18.35 -9.42 -36.63
CA LYS A 260 17.82 -9.10 -37.98
C LYS A 260 16.72 -8.05 -37.88
N ALA A 261 15.88 -8.09 -36.85
CA ALA A 261 14.91 -7.05 -36.51
C ALA A 261 15.60 -5.74 -36.12
N PHE A 262 16.60 -5.80 -35.24
CA PHE A 262 17.39 -4.63 -34.84
C PHE A 262 18.11 -3.97 -36.02
N THR A 263 18.80 -4.75 -36.85
CA THR A 263 19.50 -4.26 -38.05
C THR A 263 18.52 -3.60 -39.04
N ARG A 264 17.33 -4.19 -39.22
CA ARG A 264 16.26 -3.63 -40.05
C ARG A 264 15.70 -2.32 -39.48
N HIS A 265 15.62 -2.20 -38.15
CA HIS A 265 15.29 -0.94 -37.49
C HIS A 265 16.40 0.11 -37.66
N ARG A 266 17.67 -0.22 -37.43
CA ARG A 266 18.80 0.73 -37.56
C ARG A 266 18.97 1.26 -38.98
N ARG A 267 18.60 0.50 -40.02
CA ARG A 267 18.51 0.97 -41.41
C ARG A 267 17.34 1.92 -41.72
N LYS A 268 16.35 2.02 -40.82
CA LYS A 268 15.15 2.87 -40.96
C LYS A 268 15.08 4.02 -39.93
N CYS A 269 15.85 3.96 -38.85
CA CYS A 269 15.82 4.93 -37.77
C CYS A 269 16.53 6.21 -38.20
N THR A 270 15.76 7.29 -38.40
CA THR A 270 16.26 8.62 -38.79
C THR A 270 16.75 9.46 -37.62
N LEU A 271 16.43 9.07 -36.38
CA LEU A 271 16.77 9.82 -35.18
C LEU A 271 18.26 9.66 -34.84
N GLN A 272 18.97 10.78 -34.66
CA GLN A 272 20.41 10.82 -34.34
C GLN A 272 20.73 11.53 -33.02
N HIS A 273 19.73 12.00 -32.28
CA HIS A 273 19.87 12.66 -30.98
C HIS A 273 18.59 12.43 -30.15
N PRO A 274 18.58 12.70 -28.83
CA PRO A 274 17.36 12.58 -28.04
C PRO A 274 16.25 13.53 -28.55
N PRO A 275 14.97 13.13 -28.55
CA PRO A 275 13.90 13.81 -29.29
C PRO A 275 13.29 15.02 -28.52
N GLY A 276 14.14 15.93 -28.07
CA GLY A 276 13.77 17.11 -27.27
C GLY A 276 14.58 18.37 -27.60
N ASN A 277 14.47 19.39 -26.75
CA ASN A 277 15.12 20.69 -26.93
C ASN A 277 16.59 20.62 -26.47
N GLU A 278 17.55 21.05 -27.27
CA GLU A 278 18.96 21.16 -26.82
C GLU A 278 19.12 22.44 -25.97
N LEU A 279 19.48 22.29 -24.70
CA LEU A 279 19.58 23.40 -23.73
C LEU A 279 21.00 23.93 -23.52
N TYR A 280 22.01 23.11 -23.80
CA TYR A 280 23.41 23.44 -23.53
C TYR A 280 24.31 22.66 -24.49
N ARG A 281 25.28 23.37 -25.07
CA ARG A 281 26.28 22.83 -26.00
C ARG A 281 27.65 23.40 -25.65
N ASN A 282 28.60 22.55 -25.30
CA ASN A 282 29.99 22.95 -25.03
C ASN A 282 30.93 21.77 -25.33
N GLU A 283 32.04 22.01 -26.03
CA GLU A 283 32.97 20.97 -26.51
C GLU A 283 32.23 19.79 -27.19
N ASP A 284 32.44 18.55 -26.70
CA ASP A 284 31.77 17.33 -27.17
C ASP A 284 30.43 17.04 -26.46
N ILE A 285 30.07 17.80 -25.43
CA ILE A 285 28.91 17.53 -24.56
C ILE A 285 27.69 18.34 -24.99
N SER A 286 26.50 17.73 -24.91
CA SER A 286 25.22 18.45 -25.08
C SER A 286 24.09 17.87 -24.23
N PHE A 287 23.25 18.75 -23.66
CA PHE A 287 22.09 18.38 -22.84
C PHE A 287 20.79 18.63 -23.60
N PHE A 288 19.87 17.68 -23.54
CA PHE A 288 18.54 17.75 -24.14
C PHE A 288 17.45 17.67 -23.05
N GLU A 289 16.50 18.61 -23.07
CA GLU A 289 15.27 18.56 -22.27
C GLU A 289 14.18 17.83 -23.06
N ILE A 290 13.58 16.83 -22.42
CA ILE A 290 12.51 16.02 -22.99
C ILE A 290 11.33 15.99 -22.01
N ASP A 291 10.19 16.50 -22.46
CA ASP A 291 8.92 16.36 -21.75
C ASP A 291 8.39 14.92 -21.92
N GLY A 292 8.24 14.20 -20.81
CA GLY A 292 7.72 12.83 -20.79
C GLY A 292 6.33 12.71 -21.43
N ARG A 293 5.47 13.73 -21.29
CA ARG A 293 4.13 13.77 -21.92
C ARG A 293 4.21 13.86 -23.45
N ARG A 294 5.24 14.53 -23.97
CA ARG A 294 5.45 14.69 -25.43
C ARG A 294 6.16 13.47 -26.03
N GLN A 295 7.03 12.79 -25.27
CA GLN A 295 7.88 11.69 -25.76
C GLN A 295 7.72 10.39 -24.95
N ARG A 296 6.48 10.07 -24.56
CA ARG A 296 6.13 8.96 -23.65
C ARG A 296 6.88 7.67 -23.91
N THR A 297 6.90 7.19 -25.16
CA THR A 297 7.58 5.94 -25.54
C THR A 297 9.09 6.00 -25.32
N TRP A 298 9.74 7.13 -25.65
CA TRP A 298 11.18 7.31 -25.47
C TRP A 298 11.54 7.37 -23.98
N CYS A 299 10.78 8.14 -23.19
CA CYS A 299 10.98 8.27 -21.74
C CYS A 299 10.68 6.96 -20.97
N ARG A 300 9.65 6.20 -21.36
CA ARG A 300 9.37 4.85 -20.83
C ARG A 300 10.55 3.91 -21.11
N ASN A 301 11.07 3.90 -22.33
CA ASN A 301 12.23 3.07 -22.70
C ASN A 301 13.49 3.48 -21.92
N LEU A 302 13.71 4.78 -21.70
CA LEU A 302 14.79 5.27 -20.83
C LEU A 302 14.61 4.79 -19.39
N CYS A 303 13.41 4.86 -18.82
CA CYS A 303 13.12 4.35 -17.48
C CYS A 303 13.40 2.85 -17.35
N LEU A 304 12.97 2.04 -18.33
CA LEU A 304 13.25 0.60 -18.38
C LEU A 304 14.76 0.31 -18.46
N LEU A 305 15.49 0.99 -19.35
CA LEU A 305 16.96 0.91 -19.43
C LEU A 305 17.63 1.33 -18.11
N SER A 306 17.06 2.32 -17.41
CA SER A 306 17.63 2.83 -16.16
C SER A 306 17.46 1.88 -14.99
N LYS A 307 16.32 1.18 -14.90
CA LYS A 307 16.06 0.21 -13.82
C LYS A 307 17.04 -0.97 -13.84
N MET A 308 17.66 -1.26 -14.99
CA MET A 308 18.77 -2.22 -15.06
C MET A 308 19.98 -1.83 -14.20
N PHE A 309 20.16 -0.54 -13.89
CA PHE A 309 21.36 0.01 -13.23
C PHE A 309 21.05 0.82 -11.97
N LEU A 310 19.78 0.86 -11.55
CA LEU A 310 19.30 1.50 -10.32
C LEU A 310 18.46 0.52 -9.50
N ASP A 311 18.84 0.32 -8.24
CA ASP A 311 18.14 -0.51 -7.25
C ASP A 311 16.76 0.09 -6.97
N HIS A 312 16.75 1.19 -6.22
CA HIS A 312 15.56 1.97 -5.91
C HIS A 312 15.26 2.92 -7.08
N LYS A 313 14.32 2.50 -7.94
CA LYS A 313 13.65 3.35 -8.91
C LYS A 313 12.22 2.84 -9.10
N THR A 314 11.25 3.62 -8.63
CA THR A 314 9.84 3.39 -8.96
C THR A 314 9.65 3.54 -10.47
N LEU A 315 9.04 2.52 -11.10
CA LEU A 315 8.75 2.53 -12.53
C LEU A 315 7.31 2.93 -12.76
N TYR A 316 7.09 4.25 -12.73
CA TYR A 316 5.86 4.84 -13.22
C TYR A 316 5.69 4.52 -14.71
N TYR A 317 4.58 3.85 -15.04
CA TYR A 317 4.15 3.68 -16.43
C TYR A 317 3.67 5.01 -17.02
N ASP A 318 3.19 5.92 -16.18
CA ASP A 318 3.05 7.32 -16.55
C ASP A 318 4.41 8.04 -16.43
N VAL A 319 4.77 8.80 -17.46
CA VAL A 319 5.98 9.64 -17.49
C VAL A 319 5.62 11.11 -17.70
N ASP A 320 4.32 11.43 -17.80
CA ASP A 320 3.81 12.76 -18.08
C ASP A 320 4.16 13.85 -17.03
N PRO A 321 4.28 13.57 -15.71
CA PRO A 321 4.66 14.60 -14.73
C PRO A 321 6.17 14.88 -14.68
N PHE A 322 7.00 14.20 -15.50
CA PHE A 322 8.46 14.34 -15.48
C PHE A 322 9.02 15.09 -16.70
N LEU A 323 10.02 15.92 -16.46
CA LEU A 323 11.03 16.30 -17.45
C LEU A 323 12.27 15.41 -17.33
N PHE A 324 12.90 15.11 -18.45
CA PHE A 324 14.14 14.34 -18.54
C PHE A 324 15.25 15.20 -19.16
N TYR A 325 16.32 15.42 -18.42
CA TYR A 325 17.49 16.20 -18.83
C TYR A 325 18.62 15.24 -19.19
N VAL A 326 18.80 15.03 -20.49
CA VAL A 326 19.59 13.95 -21.08
C VAL A 326 20.93 14.48 -21.59
N MET A 327 22.01 14.06 -20.93
CA MET A 327 23.37 14.39 -21.34
C MET A 327 23.89 13.39 -22.38
N THR A 328 24.49 13.94 -23.43
CA THR A 328 25.04 13.20 -24.56
C THR A 328 26.45 13.64 -24.91
N THR A 329 27.19 12.78 -25.60
CA THR A 329 28.39 13.17 -26.35
C THR A 329 28.11 13.14 -27.85
N ARG A 330 28.52 14.20 -28.55
CA ARG A 330 28.39 14.37 -30.00
C ARG A 330 29.55 13.70 -30.73
N THR A 331 29.23 12.96 -31.77
CA THR A 331 30.16 12.52 -32.82
C THR A 331 29.58 12.81 -34.19
N GLU A 332 30.34 12.54 -35.26
CA GLU A 332 29.87 12.58 -36.66
C GLU A 332 28.61 11.70 -36.91
N LYS A 333 28.33 10.73 -36.04
CA LYS A 333 27.19 9.81 -36.15
C LYS A 333 25.95 10.24 -35.35
N GLY A 334 26.02 11.33 -34.59
CA GLY A 334 24.94 11.82 -33.74
C GLY A 334 25.34 12.08 -32.29
N CYS A 335 24.34 12.27 -31.43
CA CYS A 335 24.48 12.51 -30.00
C CYS A 335 24.15 11.24 -29.20
N HIS A 336 25.16 10.63 -28.58
CA HIS A 336 25.07 9.34 -27.90
C HIS A 336 24.76 9.52 -26.42
N LEU A 337 23.83 8.73 -25.86
CA LEU A 337 23.44 8.80 -24.44
C LEU A 337 24.61 8.49 -23.49
N VAL A 338 24.95 9.45 -22.61
CA VAL A 338 25.97 9.29 -21.56
C VAL A 338 25.33 9.12 -20.18
N GLY A 339 24.23 9.82 -19.93
CA GLY A 339 23.48 9.78 -18.69
C GLY A 339 22.36 10.81 -18.69
N TYR A 340 21.56 10.85 -17.63
CA TYR A 340 20.48 11.82 -17.48
C TYR A 340 20.13 12.03 -16.01
N PHE A 341 19.30 13.04 -15.75
CA PHE A 341 18.43 13.06 -14.58
C PHE A 341 16.99 13.38 -14.99
N SER A 342 16.01 12.97 -14.18
CA SER A 342 14.62 13.43 -14.30
C SER A 342 14.26 14.35 -13.14
N LYS A 343 13.38 15.31 -13.41
CA LYS A 343 12.82 16.25 -12.43
C LYS A 343 11.30 16.28 -12.61
N GLU A 344 10.56 16.35 -11.51
CA GLU A 344 9.11 16.55 -11.54
C GLU A 344 8.77 17.97 -12.00
N LYS A 345 7.65 18.13 -12.70
CA LYS A 345 7.16 19.45 -13.15
C LYS A 345 6.66 20.32 -11.99
N GLU A 346 6.16 19.67 -10.96
CA GLU A 346 5.74 20.23 -9.68
C GLU A 346 6.06 19.15 -8.63
N SER A 347 6.91 19.48 -7.64
CA SER A 347 7.39 18.55 -6.61
C SER A 347 7.04 19.13 -5.25
N ALA A 348 6.34 18.37 -4.40
CA ALA A 348 5.84 18.86 -3.12
C ALA A 348 6.99 19.25 -2.16
N ASP A 349 8.02 18.41 -2.08
CA ASP A 349 9.23 18.63 -1.27
C ASP A 349 10.27 19.55 -1.94
N GLY A 350 9.98 20.07 -3.15
CA GLY A 350 10.90 20.94 -3.89
C GLY A 350 12.12 20.24 -4.49
N TYR A 351 12.07 18.93 -4.76
CA TYR A 351 13.22 18.20 -5.30
C TYR A 351 13.60 18.68 -6.72
N ASN A 352 14.91 18.86 -6.96
CA ASN A 352 15.45 19.23 -8.28
C ASN A 352 15.92 18.04 -9.12
N VAL A 353 16.05 16.86 -8.50
CA VAL A 353 16.40 15.59 -9.12
C VAL A 353 15.59 14.49 -8.44
N ALA A 354 14.75 13.80 -9.21
CA ALA A 354 14.11 12.56 -8.78
C ALA A 354 15.06 11.38 -8.99
N CYS A 355 15.27 11.01 -10.26
CA CYS A 355 16.16 9.93 -10.66
C CYS A 355 17.40 10.47 -11.40
N ILE A 356 18.59 9.94 -11.13
CA ILE A 356 19.85 10.30 -11.81
C ILE A 356 20.67 9.06 -12.16
N LEU A 357 21.19 8.99 -13.39
CA LEU A 357 22.01 7.87 -13.87
C LEU A 357 23.13 8.34 -14.80
N THR A 358 24.37 7.93 -14.50
CA THR A 358 25.46 7.86 -15.49
C THR A 358 25.56 6.42 -15.99
N MET A 359 25.44 6.22 -17.30
CA MET A 359 25.49 4.88 -17.91
C MET A 359 26.83 4.18 -17.58
N PRO A 360 26.85 2.85 -17.31
CA PRO A 360 28.02 2.17 -16.75
C PRO A 360 29.35 2.42 -17.48
N GLN A 361 29.33 2.37 -18.82
CA GLN A 361 30.48 2.60 -19.69
C GLN A 361 31.05 4.03 -19.65
N TYR A 362 30.35 4.97 -19.02
CA TYR A 362 30.76 6.36 -18.84
C TYR A 362 31.03 6.75 -17.37
N GLN A 363 30.85 5.83 -16.41
CA GLN A 363 31.18 6.09 -15.00
C GLN A 363 32.68 6.35 -14.80
N ARG A 364 33.04 6.93 -13.64
CA ARG A 364 34.39 7.41 -13.26
C ARG A 364 35.01 8.50 -14.18
N LYS A 365 34.40 8.87 -15.33
CA LYS A 365 34.89 9.92 -16.26
C LYS A 365 34.46 11.36 -15.92
N GLY A 366 33.91 11.57 -14.72
CA GLY A 366 33.44 12.88 -14.22
C GLY A 366 31.98 13.24 -14.57
N TYR A 367 31.33 12.48 -15.45
CA TYR A 367 29.97 12.77 -15.95
C TYR A 367 28.89 12.87 -14.86
N GLY A 368 28.97 12.09 -13.77
CA GLY A 368 28.05 12.21 -12.64
C GLY A 368 28.11 13.60 -11.97
N ARG A 369 29.30 14.19 -11.83
CA ARG A 369 29.47 15.56 -11.28
C ARG A 369 28.86 16.61 -12.22
N LEU A 370 28.89 16.39 -13.54
CA LEU A 370 28.26 17.29 -14.50
C LEU A 370 26.74 17.22 -14.45
N LEU A 371 26.14 16.03 -14.32
CA LEU A 371 24.69 15.88 -14.15
C LEU A 371 24.20 16.60 -12.88
N ILE A 372 24.91 16.39 -11.76
CA ILE A 372 24.61 17.06 -10.49
C ILE A 372 24.81 18.58 -10.62
N GLN A 373 25.91 19.05 -11.22
CA GLN A 373 26.10 20.49 -11.42
C GLN A 373 24.98 21.09 -12.28
N PHE A 374 24.54 20.41 -13.34
CA PHE A 374 23.50 20.91 -14.23
C PHE A 374 22.14 21.05 -13.53
N SER A 375 21.74 20.14 -12.62
CA SER A 375 20.47 20.28 -11.89
C SER A 375 20.47 21.47 -10.93
N TYR A 376 21.58 21.76 -10.26
CA TYR A 376 21.73 22.97 -9.43
C TYR A 376 21.78 24.25 -10.29
N GLU A 377 22.42 24.23 -11.46
CA GLU A 377 22.38 25.37 -12.39
C GLU A 377 20.96 25.70 -12.88
N LEU A 378 20.15 24.68 -13.21
CA LEU A 378 18.73 24.89 -13.53
C LEU A 378 17.95 25.45 -12.32
N SER A 379 18.22 24.96 -11.11
CA SER A 379 17.59 25.45 -9.86
C SER A 379 17.92 26.94 -9.62
N ARG A 380 19.17 27.33 -9.87
CA ARG A 380 19.65 28.71 -9.82
C ARG A 380 18.96 29.61 -10.85
N ILE A 381 18.70 29.11 -12.06
CA ILE A 381 17.96 29.84 -13.11
C ILE A 381 16.45 29.93 -12.79
N GLU A 382 15.87 28.97 -12.07
CA GLU A 382 14.50 29.05 -11.54
C GLU A 382 14.35 30.02 -10.35
N GLY A 383 15.46 30.46 -9.74
CA GLY A 383 15.42 31.20 -8.47
C GLY A 383 14.95 30.35 -7.29
N LYS A 384 15.20 29.03 -7.33
CA LYS A 384 14.77 28.06 -6.31
C LYS A 384 15.95 27.32 -5.68
N LEU A 385 15.80 26.99 -4.41
CA LEU A 385 16.65 26.01 -3.74
C LEU A 385 16.23 24.60 -4.17
N GLY A 386 17.19 23.67 -4.28
CA GLY A 386 16.92 22.28 -4.64
C GLY A 386 17.64 21.27 -3.75
N SER A 387 17.05 20.08 -3.67
CA SER A 387 17.61 18.86 -3.08
C SER A 387 17.34 17.69 -4.04
N PRO A 388 18.17 16.62 -4.08
CA PRO A 388 17.74 15.37 -4.67
C PRO A 388 16.68 14.66 -3.81
N GLU A 389 15.85 13.84 -4.45
CA GLU A 389 14.97 12.86 -3.82
C GLU A 389 15.75 11.93 -2.87
N LYS A 390 15.13 11.54 -1.76
CA LYS A 390 15.73 10.77 -0.66
C LYS A 390 14.88 9.49 -0.46
N PRO A 391 15.48 8.31 -0.22
CA PRO A 391 16.89 8.04 0.07
C PRO A 391 17.81 7.95 -1.16
N LEU A 392 19.05 8.43 -1.00
CA LEU A 392 20.11 8.30 -2.00
C LEU A 392 20.78 6.91 -1.96
N SER A 393 20.98 6.28 -3.11
CA SER A 393 21.82 5.07 -3.23
C SER A 393 23.28 5.34 -2.87
N ASP A 394 24.04 4.31 -2.46
CA ASP A 394 25.46 4.41 -2.04
C ASP A 394 26.31 5.32 -2.94
N LEU A 395 26.22 5.10 -4.26
CA LEU A 395 26.98 5.82 -5.28
C LEU A 395 26.46 7.25 -5.49
N GLY A 396 25.15 7.46 -5.32
CA GLY A 396 24.53 8.78 -5.31
C GLY A 396 24.98 9.60 -4.10
N LEU A 397 24.89 9.03 -2.90
CA LEU A 397 25.27 9.67 -1.64
C LEU A 397 26.75 10.09 -1.64
N LEU A 398 27.66 9.23 -2.09
CA LEU A 398 29.08 9.58 -2.27
C LEU A 398 29.27 10.73 -3.28
N SER A 399 28.52 10.73 -4.38
CA SER A 399 28.63 11.75 -5.43
C SER A 399 28.09 13.11 -4.99
N TYR A 400 26.94 13.15 -4.32
CA TYR A 400 26.36 14.37 -3.76
C TYR A 400 27.21 14.90 -2.59
N ARG A 401 27.62 14.06 -1.63
CA ARG A 401 28.50 14.49 -0.53
C ARG A 401 29.81 15.10 -1.04
N GLN A 402 30.45 14.51 -2.05
CA GLN A 402 31.64 15.12 -2.66
C GLN A 402 31.30 16.46 -3.33
N TYR A 403 30.23 16.53 -4.12
CA TYR A 403 29.84 17.76 -4.81
C TYR A 403 29.53 18.89 -3.81
N TRP A 404 28.68 18.65 -2.81
CA TRP A 404 28.37 19.63 -1.77
C TRP A 404 29.62 20.07 -1.01
N SER A 405 30.46 19.13 -0.57
CA SER A 405 31.69 19.44 0.16
C SER A 405 32.68 20.28 -0.66
N GLU A 406 32.82 20.01 -1.97
CA GLU A 406 33.68 20.80 -2.85
C GLU A 406 33.17 22.24 -3.02
N ASN A 407 31.89 22.43 -3.37
CA ASN A 407 31.35 23.76 -3.67
C ASN A 407 31.17 24.61 -2.41
N ILE A 408 30.76 24.03 -1.27
CA ILE A 408 30.66 24.75 0.01
C ILE A 408 32.04 25.22 0.48
N LEU A 409 33.06 24.36 0.44
CA LEU A 409 34.43 24.74 0.81
C LEU A 409 35.00 25.82 -0.12
N GLU A 410 34.74 25.73 -1.42
CA GLU A 410 35.18 26.72 -2.41
C GLU A 410 34.52 28.09 -2.19
N LEU A 411 33.22 28.13 -1.90
CA LEU A 411 32.49 29.35 -1.57
C LEU A 411 32.93 29.95 -0.22
N LEU A 412 33.04 29.13 0.83
CA LEU A 412 33.48 29.56 2.16
C LEU A 412 34.90 30.16 2.13
N MET A 413 35.83 29.53 1.39
CA MET A 413 37.16 30.12 1.23
C MET A 413 37.11 31.44 0.45
N GLY A 414 36.21 31.59 -0.54
CA GLY A 414 35.99 32.87 -1.20
C GLY A 414 35.54 33.99 -0.25
N TYR A 415 34.64 33.70 0.70
CA TYR A 415 34.25 34.65 1.75
C TYR A 415 35.41 34.96 2.73
N ASN A 416 36.16 33.93 3.14
CA ASN A 416 37.35 34.08 4.01
C ASN A 416 38.46 34.90 3.32
N GLU A 417 38.67 34.72 2.01
CA GLU A 417 39.62 35.48 1.18
C GLU A 417 39.20 36.97 1.02
N ARG A 418 37.97 37.35 1.43
CA ARG A 418 37.45 38.74 1.47
C ARG A 418 37.15 39.26 2.89
N GLU A 419 37.45 38.50 3.93
CA GLU A 419 37.09 38.78 5.34
C GLU A 419 35.58 39.01 5.59
N GLU A 420 34.72 38.49 4.70
CA GLU A 420 33.27 38.67 4.75
C GLU A 420 32.58 37.66 5.69
N LYS A 421 31.58 38.14 6.45
CA LYS A 421 30.67 37.26 7.21
C LYS A 421 29.67 36.58 6.30
N VAL A 422 29.37 35.31 6.56
CA VAL A 422 28.46 34.48 5.76
C VAL A 422 27.52 33.67 6.66
N THR A 423 26.28 33.48 6.23
CA THR A 423 25.26 32.66 6.92
C THR A 423 24.91 31.40 6.13
N ILE A 424 24.18 30.45 6.73
CA ILE A 424 23.76 29.20 6.06
C ILE A 424 22.80 29.51 4.90
N GLU A 425 21.94 30.52 5.04
CA GLU A 425 21.02 31.01 4.02
C GLU A 425 21.78 31.66 2.86
N ALA A 426 22.86 32.39 3.14
CA ALA A 426 23.72 32.97 2.10
C ALA A 426 24.43 31.89 1.25
N ILE A 427 24.90 30.80 1.89
CA ILE A 427 25.50 29.63 1.22
C ILE A 427 24.43 28.89 0.40
N SER A 428 23.27 28.65 1.00
CA SER A 428 22.11 27.99 0.38
C SER A 428 21.67 28.70 -0.89
N ASN A 429 21.44 30.02 -0.84
CA ASN A 429 21.07 30.82 -2.00
C ASN A 429 22.17 30.87 -3.07
N ALA A 430 23.44 31.05 -2.69
CA ALA A 430 24.55 31.14 -3.63
C ALA A 430 24.80 29.83 -4.42
N LEU A 431 24.50 28.67 -3.83
CA LEU A 431 24.67 27.34 -4.43
C LEU A 431 23.35 26.72 -4.96
N ALA A 432 22.21 27.40 -4.78
CA ALA A 432 20.87 26.86 -5.03
C ALA A 432 20.58 25.52 -4.31
N MET A 433 21.19 25.31 -3.14
CA MET A 433 21.04 24.11 -2.30
C MET A 433 20.07 24.38 -1.14
N THR A 434 19.36 23.36 -0.64
CA THR A 434 18.59 23.53 0.60
C THR A 434 19.49 23.87 1.80
N THR A 435 18.96 24.63 2.76
CA THR A 435 19.65 24.93 4.03
C THR A 435 20.03 23.66 4.79
N GLN A 436 19.16 22.63 4.78
CA GLN A 436 19.42 21.33 5.41
C GLN A 436 20.60 20.59 4.78
N ASP A 437 20.71 20.53 3.45
CA ASP A 437 21.82 19.84 2.78
C ASP A 437 23.16 20.59 3.01
N VAL A 438 23.11 21.93 3.13
CA VAL A 438 24.26 22.75 3.56
C VAL A 438 24.65 22.43 5.00
N GLU A 439 23.69 22.48 5.95
CA GLU A 439 23.92 22.21 7.36
C GLU A 439 24.49 20.81 7.61
N HIS A 440 23.84 19.77 7.07
CA HIS A 440 24.32 18.39 7.17
C HIS A 440 25.73 18.22 6.59
N THR A 441 26.08 18.96 5.53
CA THR A 441 27.44 18.93 4.96
C THR A 441 28.45 19.63 5.88
N LEU A 442 28.12 20.79 6.45
CA LEU A 442 28.98 21.51 7.41
C LEU A 442 29.21 20.68 8.68
N GLN A 443 28.19 19.97 9.18
CA GLN A 443 28.29 19.03 10.30
C GLN A 443 29.19 17.84 9.95
N ALA A 444 28.99 17.20 8.78
CA ALA A 444 29.80 16.07 8.34
C ALA A 444 31.29 16.43 8.13
N LEU A 445 31.58 17.66 7.72
CA LEU A 445 32.94 18.20 7.59
C LEU A 445 33.52 18.75 8.90
N ARG A 446 32.75 18.72 10.01
CA ARG A 446 33.08 19.31 11.32
C ARG A 446 33.46 20.80 11.25
N MET A 447 32.76 21.55 10.40
CA MET A 447 32.97 22.99 10.23
C MET A 447 32.14 23.84 11.19
N GLN A 448 31.06 23.32 11.78
CA GLN A 448 30.27 24.05 12.77
C GLN A 448 30.91 23.95 14.16
N VAL A 449 31.19 25.09 14.78
CA VAL A 449 31.72 25.19 16.14
C VAL A 449 30.88 26.20 16.94
N TYR A 450 30.27 25.75 18.02
CA TYR A 450 29.55 26.63 18.96
C TYR A 450 30.56 27.25 19.94
N HIS A 451 30.64 28.58 20.00
CA HIS A 451 31.63 29.27 20.84
C HIS A 451 31.13 30.64 21.33
N LYS A 452 30.95 30.76 22.65
CA LYS A 452 30.43 31.97 23.34
C LYS A 452 29.07 32.42 22.78
N SER A 453 28.11 31.49 22.80
CA SER A 453 26.70 31.72 22.40
C SER A 453 26.49 32.12 20.93
N ASP A 454 27.46 31.80 20.07
CA ASP A 454 27.46 32.12 18.63
C ASP A 454 27.88 30.87 17.82
N HIS A 455 27.29 30.69 16.64
CA HIS A 455 27.54 29.55 15.75
C HIS A 455 28.56 29.95 14.67
N LYS A 456 29.80 29.45 14.81
CA LYS A 456 30.90 29.82 13.91
C LYS A 456 31.21 28.71 12.92
N ILE A 457 31.37 29.09 11.66
CA ILE A 457 31.90 28.22 10.62
C ILE A 457 33.42 28.35 10.64
N VAL A 458 34.10 27.27 11.00
CA VAL A 458 35.56 27.15 11.05
C VAL A 458 35.99 26.16 9.96
N ILE A 459 37.02 26.47 9.18
CA ILE A 459 37.53 25.57 8.13
C ILE A 459 38.73 24.79 8.68
N PRO A 460 38.65 23.46 8.88
CA PRO A 460 39.80 22.66 9.31
C PRO A 460 40.94 22.71 8.28
N GLU A 461 42.17 22.94 8.74
CA GLU A 461 43.36 23.08 7.89
C GLU A 461 43.58 21.89 6.93
N LYS A 462 43.26 20.66 7.39
CA LYS A 462 43.30 19.45 6.56
C LYS A 462 42.45 19.55 5.29
N LEU A 463 41.32 20.27 5.34
CA LEU A 463 40.46 20.49 4.18
C LEU A 463 41.00 21.58 3.24
N VAL A 464 41.70 22.59 3.77
CA VAL A 464 42.46 23.57 2.96
C VAL A 464 43.56 22.85 2.17
N GLN A 465 44.35 22.00 2.82
CA GLN A 465 45.35 21.16 2.16
C GLN A 465 44.73 20.20 1.11
N GLN A 466 43.50 19.75 1.34
CA GLN A 466 42.74 18.93 0.39
C GLN A 466 42.19 19.74 -0.80
N ARG A 467 41.83 21.03 -0.63
CA ARG A 467 41.46 21.95 -1.73
C ARG A 467 42.63 22.11 -2.69
N GLU A 468 43.83 22.42 -2.20
CA GLU A 468 45.01 22.62 -3.07
C GLU A 468 45.38 21.34 -3.84
N LYS A 469 45.36 20.18 -3.18
CA LYS A 469 45.53 18.86 -3.84
C LYS A 469 44.42 18.53 -4.87
N ASN A 470 43.28 19.20 -4.82
CA ASN A 470 42.16 19.02 -5.75
C ASN A 470 42.07 20.11 -6.84
N LYS A 471 42.62 21.31 -6.64
CA LYS A 471 42.79 22.35 -7.67
C LYS A 471 43.70 21.87 -8.81
N LEU A 472 44.74 21.10 -8.48
CA LEU A 472 45.68 20.50 -9.43
C LEU A 472 45.07 19.45 -10.40
N LYS A 473 43.80 19.06 -10.20
CA LYS A 473 43.13 18.03 -11.02
C LYS A 473 42.24 18.69 -12.07
N ARG A 474 42.50 18.44 -13.36
CA ARG A 474 41.65 18.93 -14.47
C ARG A 474 40.24 18.31 -14.37
N LYS A 475 39.29 19.07 -13.84
CA LYS A 475 37.86 18.71 -13.75
C LYS A 475 37.13 19.11 -15.04
N ARG A 476 35.98 18.47 -15.30
CA ARG A 476 34.95 18.99 -16.21
C ARG A 476 33.94 19.82 -15.38
N THR A 477 33.50 20.94 -15.92
CA THR A 477 32.50 21.83 -15.34
C THR A 477 31.43 22.20 -16.36
N VAL A 478 30.24 22.54 -15.88
CA VAL A 478 29.22 23.23 -16.70
C VAL A 478 29.60 24.70 -16.81
N ASP A 479 29.40 25.29 -18.00
CA ASP A 479 29.55 26.72 -18.26
C ASP A 479 28.17 27.40 -18.23
N PRO A 480 27.82 28.17 -17.18
CA PRO A 480 26.47 28.72 -17.04
C PRO A 480 26.07 29.66 -18.19
N THR A 481 27.05 30.32 -18.83
CA THR A 481 26.79 31.27 -19.92
C THR A 481 26.28 30.61 -21.20
N LYS A 482 26.43 29.28 -21.31
CA LYS A 482 26.01 28.47 -22.46
C LYS A 482 24.70 27.71 -22.22
N ILE A 483 24.04 27.91 -21.08
CA ILE A 483 22.73 27.32 -20.79
C ILE A 483 21.64 28.21 -21.43
N GLN A 484 21.12 27.78 -22.58
CA GLN A 484 20.02 28.45 -23.29
C GLN A 484 18.69 27.82 -22.87
N TRP A 485 18.27 28.15 -21.65
CA TRP A 485 17.03 27.63 -21.06
C TRP A 485 16.23 28.74 -20.38
N LYS A 486 14.91 28.51 -20.27
CA LYS A 486 13.97 29.34 -19.51
C LYS A 486 13.06 28.41 -18.72
N PRO A 487 12.77 28.69 -17.43
CA PRO A 487 11.86 27.88 -16.63
C PRO A 487 10.52 27.63 -17.35
N PRO A 488 10.13 26.37 -17.61
CA PRO A 488 8.93 26.05 -18.35
C PRO A 488 7.68 26.31 -17.50
N VAL A 489 6.77 27.15 -18.01
CA VAL A 489 5.50 27.48 -17.34
C VAL A 489 4.44 26.45 -17.72
N PHE A 490 4.16 25.52 -16.82
CA PHE A 490 3.15 24.48 -17.02
C PHE A 490 1.73 24.98 -16.72
N THR A 491 0.79 24.67 -17.62
CA THR A 491 -0.66 24.73 -17.33
C THR A 491 -1.02 23.72 -16.23
N ALA A 492 -2.07 23.97 -15.43
CA ALA A 492 -2.52 23.03 -14.39
C ALA A 492 -2.73 21.60 -14.94
N SER A 493 -3.40 21.51 -16.09
CA SER A 493 -3.60 20.29 -16.89
C SER A 493 -2.33 19.59 -17.41
N SER A 494 -1.14 20.12 -17.12
CA SER A 494 0.17 19.56 -17.47
C SER A 494 1.11 19.34 -16.27
N ARG A 495 0.64 19.61 -15.04
CA ARG A 495 1.34 19.34 -13.78
C ARG A 495 0.82 18.09 -13.07
N THR A 496 -0.46 17.80 -13.22
CA THR A 496 -1.11 16.60 -12.66
C THR A 496 -0.48 15.31 -13.20
N TRP A 497 -0.36 14.30 -12.33
CA TRP A 497 -0.27 12.89 -12.73
C TRP A 497 -1.40 12.53 -13.72
N GLY A 498 -1.11 11.64 -14.66
CA GLY A 498 -1.96 11.31 -15.82
C GLY A 498 -3.24 10.53 -15.54
N TRP A 499 -3.96 10.84 -14.45
CA TRP A 499 -5.38 10.54 -14.36
C TRP A 499 -6.11 11.22 -15.53
N PRO A 500 -6.90 10.50 -16.35
CA PRO A 500 -7.47 11.04 -17.56
C PRO A 500 -8.71 11.92 -17.28
N LEU A 501 -8.49 13.12 -16.73
CA LEU A 501 -9.48 14.18 -16.81
C LEU A 501 -9.67 14.58 -18.27
N THR A 502 -10.85 14.27 -18.79
CA THR A 502 -11.25 14.48 -20.18
C THR A 502 -11.34 15.97 -20.51
N VAL A 503 -10.72 16.39 -21.61
CA VAL A 503 -11.02 17.68 -22.26
C VAL A 503 -11.14 17.45 -23.77
N ASN A 504 -12.39 17.47 -24.26
CA ASN A 504 -12.66 18.06 -25.57
C ASN A 504 -12.74 19.57 -25.32
N ASP A 505 -11.93 20.35 -26.03
CA ASP A 505 -12.18 21.79 -26.16
C ASP A 505 -12.10 22.16 -27.64
N SER A 506 -13.24 22.59 -28.17
CA SER A 506 -13.38 23.05 -29.54
C SER A 506 -14.15 24.36 -29.54
N THR A 507 -13.49 25.40 -30.05
CA THR A 507 -14.03 26.72 -30.42
C THR A 507 -14.70 27.54 -29.32
N GLU A 508 -14.02 28.63 -28.94
CA GLU A 508 -14.68 29.95 -28.94
C GLU A 508 -13.77 30.97 -29.66
N LEU A 509 -14.37 32.04 -30.19
CA LEU A 509 -13.72 32.99 -31.11
C LEU A 509 -13.93 34.43 -30.62
N SER A 510 -12.88 35.24 -30.55
CA SER A 510 -13.06 36.70 -30.75
C SER A 510 -11.82 37.40 -31.31
N THR A 511 -12.11 38.39 -32.13
CA THR A 511 -11.24 39.19 -33.00
C THR A 511 -10.27 40.14 -32.26
N GLN A 512 -9.06 40.32 -32.80
CA GLN A 512 -8.55 41.63 -33.25
C GLN A 512 -7.35 41.48 -34.22
N ASN A 513 -6.95 42.58 -34.86
CA ASN A 513 -6.12 42.69 -36.09
C ASN A 513 -5.17 43.91 -35.93
N PRO A 514 -4.17 44.25 -36.79
CA PRO A 514 -3.55 43.56 -37.93
C PRO A 514 -1.98 43.58 -37.93
N ASN A 515 -1.39 43.23 -39.08
CA ASN A 515 -0.03 43.56 -39.61
C ASN A 515 1.09 42.49 -39.48
N GLY A 516 1.89 42.32 -40.56
CA GLY A 516 3.27 41.80 -40.42
C GLY A 516 3.80 40.71 -41.39
N LEU A 517 3.74 40.92 -42.71
CA LEU A 517 4.66 40.36 -43.73
C LEU A 517 4.95 38.83 -43.79
N ALA A 518 4.47 38.20 -44.87
CA ALA A 518 5.02 36.99 -45.47
C ALA A 518 6.23 37.33 -46.41
N PRO A 519 6.87 36.42 -47.19
CA PRO A 519 6.59 34.98 -47.39
C PRO A 519 7.82 34.05 -47.46
N CYS A 520 7.58 32.72 -47.51
CA CYS A 520 8.35 31.84 -48.42
C CYS A 520 7.60 30.54 -48.79
N LEU A 521 7.14 30.50 -50.05
CA LEU A 521 6.97 29.33 -50.94
C LEU A 521 6.70 27.93 -50.33
N ILE A 522 5.45 27.48 -50.47
CA ILE A 522 5.14 26.08 -50.81
C ILE A 522 4.56 26.11 -52.23
N LEU A 523 5.07 25.26 -53.13
CA LEU A 523 4.54 25.11 -54.48
C LEU A 523 3.79 23.78 -54.65
N ASN A 524 2.57 23.93 -55.15
CA ASN A 524 1.61 22.94 -55.64
C ASN A 524 2.20 21.67 -56.27
N PHE A 525 1.45 20.58 -56.19
CA PHE A 525 0.89 19.98 -57.42
C PHE A 525 -0.44 19.28 -57.17
N GLU A 526 -1.46 19.60 -57.96
CA GLU A 526 -2.78 18.97 -57.96
C GLU A 526 -2.98 18.02 -59.14
N HIS A 527 -4.08 17.27 -59.10
CA HIS A 527 -4.77 16.63 -60.22
C HIS A 527 -4.03 15.58 -61.08
N ARG A 528 -4.56 14.36 -61.03
CA ARG A 528 -5.32 13.82 -62.18
C ARG A 528 -6.31 12.74 -61.74
N SER A 529 -7.48 12.72 -62.39
CA SER A 529 -8.56 11.77 -62.15
C SER A 529 -9.09 11.27 -63.50
N SER A 530 -9.35 9.97 -63.67
CA SER A 530 -10.36 9.40 -64.59
C SER A 530 -10.24 7.88 -64.77
N LEU A 531 -11.39 7.24 -65.05
CA LEU A 531 -11.59 5.88 -65.62
C LEU A 531 -11.10 4.69 -64.75
N ILE A 532 -11.78 3.52 -64.69
CA ILE A 532 -12.96 2.97 -65.40
C ILE A 532 -13.94 2.31 -64.40
N MET A 533 -15.21 2.18 -64.81
CA MET A 533 -16.31 1.52 -64.09
C MET A 533 -16.80 0.29 -64.89
N SER A 534 -16.76 -0.94 -64.34
CA SER A 534 -17.55 -2.07 -64.87
C SER A 534 -17.59 -3.35 -63.99
N LEU A 535 -18.83 -3.82 -63.76
CA LEU A 535 -19.32 -5.20 -63.54
C LEU A 535 -18.79 -6.12 -62.42
N ARG A 536 -19.76 -6.64 -61.65
CA ARG A 536 -19.77 -8.01 -61.11
C ARG A 536 -20.41 -8.94 -62.16
N LEU A 537 -19.91 -10.18 -62.31
CA LEU A 537 -20.65 -11.45 -62.50
C LEU A 537 -19.85 -12.48 -63.32
N LEU A 538 -19.48 -13.59 -62.68
CA LEU A 538 -19.55 -14.95 -63.23
C LEU A 538 -19.48 -15.93 -62.04
N ALA A 539 -20.17 -17.07 -62.14
CA ALA A 539 -20.49 -17.91 -60.98
C ALA A 539 -20.14 -19.38 -61.18
N ALA A 540 -19.91 -20.04 -60.04
CA ALA A 540 -20.13 -21.46 -59.74
C ALA A 540 -20.06 -22.49 -60.89
N SER A 541 -19.01 -23.31 -60.89
CA SER A 541 -19.11 -24.71 -61.33
C SER A 541 -18.06 -25.60 -60.64
N LEU A 542 -18.49 -26.36 -59.63
CA LEU A 542 -18.15 -27.77 -59.35
C LEU A 542 -18.48 -28.12 -57.89
N LEU A 543 -19.46 -29.00 -57.71
CA LEU A 543 -19.90 -29.54 -56.42
C LEU A 543 -20.35 -31.00 -56.61
N GLY A 544 -20.09 -31.86 -55.62
CA GLY A 544 -20.37 -33.30 -55.66
C GLY A 544 -19.21 -34.13 -56.24
N LEU A 545 -18.90 -35.33 -55.74
CA LEU A 545 -19.41 -36.08 -54.58
C LEU A 545 -18.17 -36.63 -53.80
N SER A 546 -18.22 -36.93 -52.49
CA SER A 546 -19.06 -37.95 -51.87
C SER A 546 -19.18 -37.78 -50.34
N THR A 547 -20.19 -38.42 -49.75
CA THR A 547 -20.51 -38.39 -48.32
C THR A 547 -20.32 -39.76 -47.66
N THR A 548 -19.65 -39.80 -46.51
CA THR A 548 -19.77 -40.89 -45.52
C THR A 548 -19.91 -40.31 -44.11
N LEU A 549 -20.49 -41.10 -43.21
CA LEU A 549 -20.94 -40.66 -41.88
C LEU A 549 -19.84 -40.70 -40.82
N ALA A 550 -20.09 -39.99 -39.72
CA ALA A 550 -19.17 -39.89 -38.59
C ALA A 550 -19.07 -41.18 -37.76
N ASN A 551 -17.96 -41.31 -37.02
CA ASN A 551 -17.90 -42.08 -35.79
C ASN A 551 -16.82 -41.50 -34.86
N ALA A 552 -17.05 -41.58 -33.54
CA ALA A 552 -16.01 -41.44 -32.52
C ALA A 552 -15.22 -42.78 -32.44
N SER A 553 -14.12 -42.95 -31.70
CA SER A 553 -13.63 -42.21 -30.53
C SER A 553 -12.07 -42.22 -30.46
N PRO A 554 -11.37 -42.35 -29.31
CA PRO A 554 -10.57 -41.26 -28.74
C PRO A 554 -9.04 -41.47 -28.83
N ASP A 555 -8.31 -40.59 -28.12
CA ASP A 555 -6.88 -40.65 -27.82
C ASP A 555 -5.93 -40.42 -29.04
N ASN A 556 -4.87 -39.61 -28.95
CA ASN A 556 -3.93 -39.55 -27.82
C ASN A 556 -3.35 -38.14 -27.52
N GLU A 557 -3.02 -37.92 -26.24
CA GLU A 557 -1.97 -37.02 -25.71
C GLU A 557 -1.87 -35.55 -26.19
N GLN A 558 -2.55 -34.65 -25.46
CA GLN A 558 -2.12 -33.25 -25.32
C GLN A 558 -1.02 -33.12 -24.26
N ILE A 559 -0.01 -32.27 -24.51
CA ILE A 559 1.07 -31.98 -23.55
C ILE A 559 0.50 -31.14 -22.37
N PRO A 560 0.81 -31.44 -21.09
CA PRO A 560 0.20 -30.75 -19.96
C PRO A 560 0.61 -29.28 -19.81
N PHE A 561 -0.35 -28.35 -19.87
CA PHE A 561 -0.17 -26.94 -19.53
C PHE A 561 -0.56 -26.69 -18.06
N GLY A 562 0.43 -26.64 -17.16
CA GLY A 562 0.22 -26.60 -15.71
C GLY A 562 0.17 -25.24 -15.02
N ASP A 563 0.41 -24.12 -15.73
CA ASP A 563 0.76 -22.83 -15.11
C ASP A 563 -0.10 -21.65 -15.61
N TYR A 564 -1.43 -21.78 -15.46
CA TYR A 564 -2.40 -20.78 -15.94
C TYR A 564 -2.39 -19.47 -15.13
N GLN A 565 -1.98 -19.49 -13.86
CA GLN A 565 -2.05 -18.32 -12.98
C GLN A 565 -1.18 -17.14 -13.48
N ARG A 566 -0.09 -17.43 -14.20
CA ARG A 566 0.78 -16.40 -14.81
C ARG A 566 0.15 -15.63 -15.98
N ILE A 567 -0.98 -16.12 -16.52
CA ILE A 567 -1.66 -15.55 -17.69
C ILE A 567 -2.82 -14.62 -17.25
N CYS A 568 -3.26 -14.72 -15.99
CA CYS A 568 -4.36 -13.93 -15.47
C CYS A 568 -3.96 -12.45 -15.26
N PRO A 569 -4.79 -11.48 -15.69
CA PRO A 569 -4.49 -10.06 -15.50
C PRO A 569 -4.63 -9.66 -14.03
N ASP A 570 -3.78 -8.72 -13.60
CA ASP A 570 -3.94 -7.96 -12.36
C ASP A 570 -5.32 -7.26 -12.36
N TYR A 571 -6.21 -7.67 -11.45
CA TYR A 571 -7.60 -7.25 -11.50
C TYR A 571 -7.80 -5.76 -11.14
N THR A 572 -6.92 -5.18 -10.31
CA THR A 572 -6.90 -3.73 -10.03
C THR A 572 -6.74 -2.94 -11.34
N ARG A 573 -5.90 -3.43 -12.25
CA ARG A 573 -5.74 -2.86 -13.60
C ARG A 573 -6.86 -3.26 -14.54
N TYR A 574 -7.41 -4.47 -14.43
CA TYR A 574 -8.49 -4.94 -15.30
C TYR A 574 -9.76 -4.10 -15.12
N ALA A 575 -10.22 -3.93 -13.88
CA ALA A 575 -11.44 -3.19 -13.54
C ALA A 575 -11.39 -1.70 -13.93
N ALA A 576 -10.19 -1.12 -14.07
CA ALA A 576 -9.99 0.28 -14.46
C ALA A 576 -10.29 0.58 -15.95
N TYR A 577 -10.58 -0.43 -16.78
CA TYR A 577 -10.90 -0.26 -18.20
C TYR A 577 -12.19 -1.00 -18.60
N PRO A 578 -12.94 -0.52 -19.61
CA PRO A 578 -14.14 -1.20 -20.09
C PRO A 578 -13.82 -2.33 -21.09
N HIS A 579 -14.32 -3.55 -20.84
CA HIS A 579 -14.15 -4.71 -21.73
C HIS A 579 -15.41 -5.09 -22.50
N ARG A 580 -15.22 -5.74 -23.64
CA ARG A 580 -16.31 -6.34 -24.44
C ARG A 580 -16.60 -7.77 -23.94
N PRO A 581 -17.84 -8.28 -24.07
CA PRO A 581 -18.99 -7.64 -24.71
C PRO A 581 -19.69 -6.59 -23.82
N PHE A 582 -20.06 -5.47 -24.42
CA PHE A 582 -20.97 -4.51 -23.78
C PHE A 582 -22.38 -5.11 -23.67
N SER A 583 -23.20 -4.62 -22.74
CA SER A 583 -24.65 -4.84 -22.74
C SER A 583 -25.34 -4.27 -23.99
N SER A 584 -26.56 -4.72 -24.25
CA SER A 584 -27.44 -4.21 -25.31
C SER A 584 -28.31 -3.02 -24.87
N GLY A 585 -28.17 -2.56 -23.62
CA GLY A 585 -28.91 -1.42 -23.07
C GLY A 585 -28.33 -0.06 -23.51
N PRO A 586 -29.04 1.04 -23.24
CA PRO A 586 -28.64 2.38 -23.66
C PRO A 586 -27.31 2.86 -23.04
N LYS A 587 -26.92 2.36 -21.85
CA LYS A 587 -25.69 2.74 -21.15
C LYS A 587 -24.47 1.94 -21.65
N GLN A 588 -24.68 0.81 -22.34
CA GLN A 588 -23.64 -0.07 -22.90
C GLN A 588 -22.54 -0.44 -21.88
N LEU A 589 -22.95 -0.85 -20.68
CA LEU A 589 -22.01 -1.22 -19.61
C LEU A 589 -21.08 -2.36 -20.05
N PRO A 590 -19.78 -2.29 -19.72
CA PRO A 590 -18.80 -3.30 -20.09
C PRO A 590 -18.92 -4.58 -19.26
N PHE A 591 -18.40 -5.67 -19.80
CA PHE A 591 -18.13 -6.89 -19.03
C PHE A 591 -16.95 -6.66 -18.08
N GLN A 592 -17.03 -7.16 -16.85
CA GLN A 592 -15.95 -7.04 -15.85
C GLN A 592 -15.58 -8.33 -15.12
N ARG A 593 -16.25 -9.46 -15.40
CA ARG A 593 -15.84 -10.73 -14.79
C ARG A 593 -14.50 -11.19 -15.39
N PRO A 594 -13.57 -11.75 -14.59
CA PRO A 594 -12.44 -12.50 -15.12
C PRO A 594 -12.89 -13.63 -16.05
N SER A 595 -12.00 -14.04 -16.95
CA SER A 595 -12.15 -15.31 -17.66
C SER A 595 -12.23 -16.45 -16.63
N GLU A 596 -12.98 -17.50 -16.94
CA GLU A 596 -13.34 -18.55 -15.98
C GLU A 596 -12.12 -19.14 -15.25
N LYS A 597 -11.04 -19.42 -15.99
CA LYS A 597 -9.75 -19.93 -15.47
C LYS A 597 -9.01 -18.98 -14.51
N CYS A 598 -9.43 -17.73 -14.42
CA CYS A 598 -8.86 -16.69 -13.56
C CYS A 598 -9.79 -16.26 -12.41
N ARG A 599 -10.99 -16.86 -12.28
CA ARG A 599 -11.89 -16.64 -11.13
C ARG A 599 -11.30 -17.33 -9.90
N THR A 600 -11.17 -16.60 -8.79
CA THR A 600 -10.51 -17.11 -7.56
C THR A 600 -11.28 -18.24 -6.88
N PHE A 601 -12.61 -18.23 -6.97
CA PHE A 601 -13.53 -19.22 -6.47
C PHE A 601 -14.64 -19.43 -7.52
N GLN A 602 -15.16 -20.65 -7.64
CA GLN A 602 -16.18 -21.03 -8.62
C GLN A 602 -17.29 -21.84 -7.94
N SER A 603 -18.54 -21.60 -8.35
CA SER A 603 -19.72 -22.32 -7.88
C SER A 603 -20.78 -22.35 -8.98
N GLU A 604 -21.31 -23.53 -9.30
CA GLU A 604 -22.44 -23.67 -10.22
C GLU A 604 -23.71 -22.99 -9.68
N ALA A 605 -23.85 -22.90 -8.35
CA ALA A 605 -24.98 -22.26 -7.72
C ALA A 605 -24.94 -20.71 -7.90
N ILE A 606 -23.75 -20.10 -7.87
CA ILE A 606 -23.56 -18.68 -8.21
C ILE A 606 -23.88 -18.43 -9.70
N GLU A 607 -23.32 -19.22 -10.61
CA GLU A 607 -23.61 -19.07 -12.05
C GLU A 607 -25.10 -19.29 -12.36
N LYS A 608 -25.78 -20.17 -11.61
CA LYS A 608 -27.23 -20.35 -11.69
C LYS A 608 -28.00 -19.13 -11.21
N VAL A 609 -27.67 -18.53 -10.06
CA VAL A 609 -28.33 -17.29 -9.57
C VAL A 609 -28.14 -16.16 -10.58
N ILE A 610 -26.93 -15.99 -11.13
CA ILE A 610 -26.67 -15.01 -12.19
C ILE A 610 -27.62 -15.25 -13.37
N LYS A 611 -27.68 -16.47 -13.89
CA LYS A 611 -28.53 -16.81 -15.05
C LYS A 611 -30.02 -16.63 -14.75
N ASP A 612 -30.50 -17.12 -13.62
CA ASP A 612 -31.92 -17.08 -13.23
C ASP A 612 -32.39 -15.63 -13.02
N VAL A 613 -31.56 -14.77 -12.40
CA VAL A 613 -31.88 -13.35 -12.17
C VAL A 613 -31.76 -12.54 -13.47
N THR A 614 -30.63 -12.62 -14.18
CA THR A 614 -30.37 -11.78 -15.37
C THR A 614 -31.30 -12.10 -16.54
N SER A 615 -31.67 -13.37 -16.74
CA SER A 615 -32.62 -13.76 -17.81
C SER A 615 -34.05 -13.28 -17.57
N ARG A 616 -34.37 -12.82 -16.35
CA ARG A 616 -35.66 -12.24 -15.96
C ARG A 616 -35.67 -10.70 -15.97
N MET A 617 -34.51 -10.04 -15.95
CA MET A 617 -34.41 -8.58 -15.89
C MET A 617 -34.82 -7.92 -17.20
N LYS A 618 -35.60 -6.83 -17.12
CA LYS A 618 -36.04 -6.07 -18.30
C LYS A 618 -35.01 -5.05 -18.80
N ASP A 619 -34.10 -4.61 -17.93
CA ASP A 619 -33.02 -3.69 -18.26
C ASP A 619 -31.70 -4.48 -18.50
N PRO A 620 -31.13 -4.48 -19.71
CA PRO A 620 -29.89 -5.20 -20.01
C PRO A 620 -28.63 -4.58 -19.38
N ASP A 621 -28.65 -3.29 -19.02
CA ASP A 621 -27.56 -2.65 -18.30
C ASP A 621 -27.60 -3.04 -16.82
N LEU A 622 -28.79 -3.07 -16.20
CA LEU A 622 -28.96 -3.58 -14.83
C LEU A 622 -28.57 -5.06 -14.74
N ALA A 623 -28.94 -5.86 -15.74
CA ALA A 623 -28.53 -7.26 -15.85
C ALA A 623 -27.00 -7.41 -15.96
N ARG A 624 -26.34 -6.58 -16.77
CA ARG A 624 -24.87 -6.56 -16.89
C ARG A 624 -24.19 -6.15 -15.58
N LEU A 625 -24.72 -5.15 -14.86
CA LEU A 625 -24.17 -4.74 -13.57
C LEU A 625 -24.34 -5.85 -12.51
N PHE A 626 -25.49 -6.53 -12.47
CA PHE A 626 -25.67 -7.69 -11.57
C PHE A 626 -24.76 -8.87 -11.94
N GLU A 627 -24.61 -9.19 -13.22
CA GLU A 627 -23.70 -10.23 -13.71
C GLU A 627 -22.24 -9.94 -13.32
N ASN A 628 -21.79 -8.69 -13.36
CA ASN A 628 -20.45 -8.29 -12.94
C ASN A 628 -20.30 -8.23 -11.41
N ALA A 629 -21.30 -7.69 -10.69
CA ALA A 629 -21.19 -7.34 -9.27
C ALA A 629 -21.46 -8.51 -8.32
N PHE A 630 -22.51 -9.32 -8.55
CA PHE A 630 -22.84 -10.44 -7.65
C PHE A 630 -21.72 -11.47 -7.47
N PRO A 631 -20.98 -11.91 -8.51
CA PRO A 631 -19.83 -12.80 -8.33
C PRO A 631 -18.52 -12.06 -8.01
N SER A 632 -18.49 -10.73 -7.87
CA SER A 632 -17.25 -9.95 -7.80
C SER A 632 -16.29 -10.44 -6.70
N THR A 633 -16.81 -10.76 -5.50
CA THR A 633 -16.03 -11.34 -4.40
C THR A 633 -15.43 -12.70 -4.79
N THR A 634 -16.25 -13.66 -5.22
CA THR A 634 -15.78 -15.01 -5.55
C THR A 634 -14.86 -15.04 -6.77
N ASP A 635 -15.14 -14.20 -7.77
CA ASP A 635 -14.32 -14.09 -8.97
C ASP A 635 -12.93 -13.48 -8.68
N THR A 636 -12.79 -12.60 -7.67
CA THR A 636 -11.60 -11.74 -7.56
C THR A 636 -10.92 -11.65 -6.18
N THR A 637 -11.64 -11.71 -5.06
CA THR A 637 -11.10 -11.38 -3.72
C THR A 637 -10.89 -12.55 -2.77
N VAL A 638 -11.41 -13.74 -3.06
CA VAL A 638 -11.15 -14.97 -2.28
C VAL A 638 -9.71 -15.44 -2.56
N LYS A 639 -8.71 -14.76 -2.00
CA LYS A 639 -7.29 -14.99 -2.32
C LYS A 639 -6.75 -16.30 -1.77
N PHE A 640 -7.35 -16.82 -0.71
CA PHE A 640 -7.04 -18.15 -0.19
C PHE A 640 -8.31 -18.81 0.38
N HIS A 641 -8.46 -20.10 0.12
CA HIS A 641 -9.48 -20.94 0.72
C HIS A 641 -9.04 -22.42 0.73
N THR A 642 -9.11 -23.07 1.89
CA THR A 642 -8.78 -24.50 2.08
C THR A 642 -9.83 -25.41 1.44
N LYS A 643 -9.43 -26.39 0.62
CA LYS A 643 -10.36 -27.20 -0.19
C LYS A 643 -10.76 -28.55 0.44
N GLY A 644 -10.32 -28.83 1.66
CA GLY A 644 -10.75 -30.02 2.39
C GLY A 644 -10.05 -30.20 3.74
N LYS A 645 -10.24 -31.38 4.35
CA LYS A 645 -9.65 -31.73 5.66
C LYS A 645 -8.12 -31.98 5.63
N GLU A 646 -7.51 -31.97 4.45
CA GLU A 646 -6.07 -32.22 4.28
C GLU A 646 -5.27 -30.90 4.21
N ASP A 647 -5.91 -29.79 3.84
CA ASP A 647 -5.33 -28.43 3.85
C ASP A 647 -5.34 -27.77 5.25
N THR A 648 -5.78 -28.47 6.30
CA THR A 648 -6.02 -27.88 7.64
C THR A 648 -4.73 -27.79 8.45
N GLY A 649 -3.79 -27.00 7.94
CA GLY A 649 -2.45 -26.82 8.49
C GLY A 649 -2.45 -26.18 9.87
N PHE A 650 -1.57 -26.69 10.75
CA PHE A 650 -1.26 -26.06 12.03
C PHE A 650 -0.59 -24.70 11.78
N PHE A 651 -1.12 -23.63 12.38
CA PHE A 651 -0.39 -22.36 12.49
C PHE A 651 -0.64 -21.66 13.83
N ARG A 652 0.29 -20.77 14.20
CA ARG A 652 0.31 -19.98 15.43
C ARG A 652 0.62 -18.53 15.06
N MET A 653 -0.30 -17.61 15.32
CA MET A 653 -0.01 -16.17 15.29
C MET A 653 0.75 -15.73 16.57
N GLY A 654 1.17 -14.46 16.60
CA GLY A 654 2.49 -13.96 16.98
C GLY A 654 2.74 -13.56 18.44
N SER A 655 2.39 -14.40 19.42
CA SER A 655 3.12 -14.44 20.71
C SER A 655 3.13 -13.21 21.63
N PHE A 656 1.96 -12.69 22.04
CA PHE A 656 1.83 -11.90 23.28
C PHE A 656 0.87 -12.51 24.31
N GLY A 657 1.10 -13.77 24.72
CA GLY A 657 0.36 -14.35 25.85
C GLY A 657 0.63 -15.82 26.21
N GLY A 658 1.34 -16.06 27.31
CA GLY A 658 1.16 -17.24 28.16
C GLY A 658 1.81 -18.58 27.74
N LEU A 659 1.66 -19.57 28.64
CA LEU A 659 1.99 -20.98 28.41
C LEU A 659 0.91 -21.63 27.53
N HIS A 660 1.32 -22.57 26.66
CA HIS A 660 0.47 -23.59 26.02
C HIS A 660 -1.00 -23.18 25.75
N ASP A 661 -1.25 -22.49 24.64
CA ASP A 661 -2.64 -22.30 24.16
C ASP A 661 -3.25 -23.66 23.76
N GLU A 662 -4.13 -24.21 24.60
CA GLU A 662 -4.74 -25.54 24.47
C GLU A 662 -5.84 -25.62 23.39
N GLY A 663 -5.50 -25.28 22.15
CA GLY A 663 -6.46 -25.34 21.06
C GLY A 663 -5.98 -24.88 19.71
N ALA A 664 -4.82 -25.35 19.24
CA ALA A 664 -4.44 -25.20 17.84
C ALA A 664 -5.60 -25.62 16.92
N TRP A 665 -6.06 -24.68 16.11
CA TRP A 665 -7.35 -24.73 15.44
C TRP A 665 -7.40 -25.79 14.31
N GLN A 666 -8.60 -26.28 14.00
CA GLN A 666 -8.85 -27.31 12.98
C GLN A 666 -10.20 -27.05 12.28
N GLY A 667 -10.21 -26.91 10.95
CA GLY A 667 -11.40 -26.65 10.13
C GLY A 667 -11.01 -26.11 8.75
N PRO A 668 -11.94 -25.50 7.99
CA PRO A 668 -11.61 -24.72 6.80
C PRO A 668 -11.21 -23.28 7.17
N GLN A 669 -10.32 -22.65 6.38
CA GLN A 669 -10.06 -21.21 6.42
C GLN A 669 -10.37 -20.56 5.07
N SER A 670 -10.69 -19.27 5.10
CA SER A 670 -10.87 -18.42 3.93
C SER A 670 -10.25 -17.05 4.20
N PHE A 671 -9.62 -16.43 3.21
CA PHE A 671 -9.10 -15.06 3.29
C PHE A 671 -9.66 -14.24 2.13
N ILE A 672 -10.37 -13.16 2.47
CA ILE A 672 -11.18 -12.36 1.56
C ILE A 672 -10.71 -10.92 1.65
N ILE A 673 -10.05 -10.44 0.60
CA ILE A 673 -9.52 -9.08 0.58
C ILE A 673 -10.59 -8.04 0.17
N THR A 674 -10.42 -6.78 0.54
CA THR A 674 -11.40 -5.71 0.22
C THR A 674 -11.52 -5.44 -1.29
N GLY A 675 -10.41 -5.65 -2.02
CA GLY A 675 -10.30 -5.47 -3.46
C GLY A 675 -8.86 -5.17 -3.87
N ASP A 676 -8.61 -3.89 -4.16
CA ASP A 676 -7.32 -3.33 -4.55
C ASP A 676 -6.19 -3.43 -3.49
N ILE A 677 -6.52 -3.69 -2.23
CA ILE A 677 -5.59 -3.89 -1.11
C ILE A 677 -5.53 -5.38 -0.74
N ILE A 678 -4.33 -5.97 -0.59
CA ILE A 678 -4.17 -7.37 -0.14
C ILE A 678 -4.12 -7.41 1.41
N ALA A 679 -5.29 -7.18 2.01
CA ALA A 679 -5.58 -7.33 3.44
C ALA A 679 -7.10 -7.56 3.63
N GLU A 680 -7.49 -8.21 4.73
CA GLU A 680 -8.90 -8.49 5.08
C GLU A 680 -9.38 -7.56 6.19
N TRP A 681 -10.44 -6.79 5.92
CA TRP A 681 -11.22 -6.08 6.93
C TRP A 681 -12.38 -6.97 7.40
N LEU A 682 -12.63 -7.04 8.72
CA LEU A 682 -13.74 -7.82 9.28
C LEU A 682 -15.12 -7.34 8.78
N ARG A 683 -15.26 -6.01 8.56
CA ARG A 683 -16.41 -5.36 7.94
C ARG A 683 -16.61 -5.78 6.49
N ASP A 684 -15.59 -5.56 5.65
CA ASP A 684 -15.66 -5.80 4.22
C ASP A 684 -15.91 -7.26 3.91
N SER A 685 -15.11 -8.20 4.45
CA SER A 685 -15.25 -9.62 4.10
C SER A 685 -16.63 -10.17 4.49
N THR A 686 -17.19 -9.72 5.61
CA THR A 686 -18.56 -10.05 6.01
C THR A 686 -19.60 -9.55 5.01
N ASN A 687 -19.52 -8.29 4.58
CA ASN A 687 -20.50 -7.72 3.64
C ASN A 687 -20.30 -8.21 2.19
N GLN A 688 -19.06 -8.54 1.81
CA GLN A 688 -18.70 -9.18 0.54
C GLN A 688 -19.26 -10.60 0.41
N LEU A 689 -19.39 -11.32 1.53
CA LEU A 689 -19.85 -12.71 1.58
C LEU A 689 -21.37 -12.85 1.83
N ARG A 690 -22.01 -11.84 2.42
CA ARG A 690 -23.45 -11.80 2.73
C ARG A 690 -24.38 -12.20 1.54
N PRO A 691 -24.13 -11.84 0.27
CA PRO A 691 -24.95 -12.31 -0.87
C PRO A 691 -25.00 -13.84 -1.06
N TYR A 692 -24.04 -14.58 -0.50
CA TYR A 692 -23.90 -16.03 -0.72
C TYR A 692 -24.40 -16.88 0.47
N GLN A 693 -24.76 -16.28 1.61
CA GLN A 693 -25.23 -17.01 2.79
C GLN A 693 -26.43 -17.94 2.48
N PRO A 694 -27.45 -17.54 1.69
CA PRO A 694 -28.56 -18.43 1.31
C PRO A 694 -28.15 -19.61 0.41
N LEU A 695 -27.02 -19.51 -0.29
CA LEU A 695 -26.48 -20.58 -1.14
C LEU A 695 -25.75 -21.66 -0.33
N ALA A 696 -25.27 -21.35 0.88
CA ALA A 696 -24.52 -22.27 1.73
C ALA A 696 -25.28 -23.57 2.04
N LYS A 697 -26.61 -23.53 2.08
CA LYS A 697 -27.46 -24.70 2.32
C LYS A 697 -27.56 -25.65 1.10
N LYS A 698 -27.15 -25.19 -0.09
CA LYS A 698 -27.32 -25.89 -1.38
C LYS A 698 -25.98 -26.22 -2.03
N ASP A 699 -24.94 -25.44 -1.76
CA ASP A 699 -23.59 -25.60 -2.29
C ASP A 699 -22.58 -25.84 -1.14
N PRO A 700 -22.03 -27.07 -1.00
CA PRO A 700 -21.05 -27.39 0.03
C PRO A 700 -19.73 -26.63 -0.07
N ALA A 701 -19.33 -26.14 -1.25
CA ALA A 701 -18.14 -25.30 -1.39
C ALA A 701 -18.39 -23.92 -0.81
N ILE A 702 -19.58 -23.33 -1.05
CA ILE A 702 -19.98 -22.05 -0.43
C ILE A 702 -20.14 -22.21 1.10
N HIS A 703 -20.73 -23.32 1.57
CA HIS A 703 -20.77 -23.65 3.01
C HIS A 703 -19.37 -23.65 3.63
N THR A 704 -18.42 -24.30 2.97
CA THR A 704 -17.03 -24.42 3.43
C THR A 704 -16.29 -23.08 3.35
N LEU A 705 -16.55 -22.25 2.33
CA LEU A 705 -16.03 -20.89 2.19
C LEU A 705 -16.48 -19.97 3.34
N LEU A 706 -17.77 -19.99 3.67
CA LEU A 706 -18.36 -19.14 4.72
C LEU A 706 -17.96 -19.60 6.12
N LEU A 707 -18.03 -20.91 6.39
CA LEU A 707 -17.46 -21.51 7.60
C LEU A 707 -15.96 -21.18 7.73
N GLY A 708 -15.24 -21.14 6.60
CA GLY A 708 -13.83 -20.77 6.56
C GLY A 708 -13.57 -19.32 6.95
N ALA A 709 -14.41 -18.39 6.48
CA ALA A 709 -14.31 -16.97 6.82
C ALA A 709 -14.60 -16.74 8.32
N ILE A 710 -15.64 -17.38 8.88
CA ILE A 710 -15.96 -17.28 10.33
C ILE A 710 -14.79 -17.78 11.19
N ASN A 711 -14.11 -18.85 10.76
CA ASN A 711 -12.93 -19.35 11.47
C ASN A 711 -11.73 -18.41 11.36
N THR A 712 -11.44 -17.86 10.18
CA THR A 712 -10.35 -16.89 10.00
C THR A 712 -10.59 -15.63 10.84
N GLN A 713 -11.79 -15.04 10.78
CA GLN A 713 -12.15 -13.88 11.60
C GLN A 713 -12.10 -14.18 13.10
N ALA A 714 -12.46 -15.40 13.54
CA ALA A 714 -12.32 -15.79 14.95
C ALA A 714 -10.85 -15.76 15.41
N GLU A 715 -9.90 -16.20 14.59
CA GLU A 715 -8.48 -16.14 14.92
C GLU A 715 -7.96 -14.69 14.95
N TYR A 716 -8.37 -13.84 14.00
CA TYR A 716 -8.06 -12.40 14.00
C TYR A 716 -8.56 -11.68 15.26
N VAL A 717 -9.80 -11.95 15.68
CA VAL A 717 -10.40 -11.40 16.91
C VAL A 717 -9.74 -11.93 18.18
N ILE A 718 -9.13 -13.13 18.17
CA ILE A 718 -8.34 -13.62 19.31
C ILE A 718 -6.97 -12.94 19.37
N GLU A 719 -6.32 -12.76 18.21
CA GLU A 719 -4.96 -12.23 18.10
C GLU A 719 -4.86 -10.73 18.39
N SER A 720 -5.78 -9.92 17.84
CA SER A 720 -5.76 -8.46 18.02
C SER A 720 -7.17 -7.84 17.86
N PRO A 721 -8.04 -7.92 18.88
CA PRO A 721 -9.45 -7.50 18.81
C PRO A 721 -9.68 -5.98 18.70
N TYR A 722 -8.62 -5.18 18.74
CA TYR A 722 -8.66 -3.73 18.59
C TYR A 722 -8.34 -3.27 17.15
N CYS A 723 -8.11 -4.19 16.23
CA CYS A 723 -7.70 -3.89 14.86
C CYS A 723 -8.82 -4.16 13.85
N ASN A 724 -8.91 -3.31 12.82
CA ASN A 724 -9.88 -3.40 11.72
C ASN A 724 -9.41 -4.35 10.60
N ALA A 725 -8.11 -4.33 10.27
CA ALA A 725 -7.56 -4.95 9.06
C ALA A 725 -6.41 -5.92 9.33
N PHE A 726 -6.41 -7.07 8.66
CA PHE A 726 -5.52 -8.19 8.94
C PHE A 726 -4.75 -8.69 7.70
N GLN A 727 -3.56 -9.22 7.96
CA GLN A 727 -2.66 -9.83 6.98
C GLN A 727 -3.18 -11.22 6.55
N PRO A 728 -2.74 -11.76 5.40
CA PRO A 728 -3.09 -13.12 4.99
C PRO A 728 -2.76 -14.15 6.09
N PRO A 729 -3.66 -15.12 6.37
CA PRO A 729 -3.37 -16.16 7.36
C PRO A 729 -2.16 -16.96 6.85
N PRO A 730 -1.08 -17.16 7.63
CA PRO A 730 0.18 -17.62 7.05
C PRO A 730 0.17 -19.01 6.38
N ILE A 731 -0.84 -19.86 6.63
CA ILE A 731 -1.05 -21.11 5.86
C ILE A 731 -1.35 -20.86 4.37
N SER A 732 -1.75 -19.64 4.00
CA SER A 732 -1.98 -19.23 2.62
C SER A 732 -0.71 -19.08 1.79
N ASN A 733 0.46 -18.93 2.43
CA ASN A 733 1.73 -18.56 1.80
C ASN A 733 1.67 -17.28 0.93
N LEU A 734 0.67 -16.42 1.15
CA LEU A 734 0.56 -15.12 0.49
C LEU A 734 1.52 -14.11 1.17
N PRO A 735 2.11 -13.16 0.40
CA PRO A 735 2.94 -12.11 0.98
C PRO A 735 2.11 -11.13 1.82
N ILE A 736 2.66 -10.70 2.95
CA ILE A 736 2.09 -9.61 3.75
C ILE A 736 2.19 -8.26 3.03
N SER A 737 1.26 -7.36 3.31
CA SER A 737 1.21 -6.00 2.77
C SER A 737 1.69 -4.99 3.81
N SER A 738 2.38 -3.93 3.39
CA SER A 738 2.61 -2.76 4.26
C SER A 738 1.55 -1.70 3.99
N ASN A 739 0.99 -1.11 5.05
CA ASN A 739 0.11 0.05 4.96
C ASN A 739 0.87 1.36 4.66
N GLY A 740 2.20 1.36 4.81
CA GLY A 740 3.06 2.53 4.57
C GLY A 740 2.95 3.64 5.63
N GLN A 741 2.37 3.37 6.79
CA GLN A 741 2.01 4.38 7.80
C GLN A 741 2.77 4.17 9.12
N GLU A 742 3.16 5.26 9.78
CA GLU A 742 3.85 5.26 11.08
C GLU A 742 2.81 5.31 12.23
N ASP A 743 2.34 4.12 12.63
CA ASP A 743 1.33 3.95 13.69
C ASP A 743 1.97 3.66 15.05
N THR A 744 1.46 4.35 16.09
CA THR A 744 1.78 4.09 17.50
C THR A 744 0.50 3.69 18.22
N VAL A 745 0.38 2.41 18.56
CA VAL A 745 -0.86 1.80 19.08
C VAL A 745 -0.61 1.07 20.40
N HIS A 746 -1.59 1.12 21.29
CA HIS A 746 -1.70 0.29 22.48
C HIS A 746 -3.08 -0.39 22.49
N PRO A 747 -3.21 -1.68 22.85
CA PRO A 747 -2.11 -2.65 22.98
C PRO A 747 -1.29 -2.78 21.69
N ALA A 748 -0.02 -3.18 21.82
CA ALA A 748 0.82 -3.40 20.64
C ALA A 748 0.38 -4.66 19.89
N TYR A 749 0.34 -4.58 18.56
CA TYR A 749 -0.02 -5.67 17.66
C TYR A 749 1.22 -6.24 16.93
N GLU A 750 1.09 -7.43 16.34
CA GLU A 750 2.12 -8.03 15.47
C GLU A 750 1.88 -7.63 14.00
N PRO A 751 2.77 -6.86 13.35
CA PRO A 751 2.59 -6.41 11.96
C PRO A 751 2.58 -7.53 10.91
N GLN A 752 3.00 -8.76 11.26
CA GLN A 752 2.83 -9.95 10.42
C GLN A 752 1.41 -10.54 10.47
N ALA A 753 0.59 -10.17 11.44
CA ALA A 753 -0.81 -10.60 11.58
C ALA A 753 -1.81 -9.48 11.26
N VAL A 754 -1.46 -8.22 11.54
CA VAL A 754 -2.31 -7.04 11.39
C VAL A 754 -1.79 -6.13 10.27
N PHE A 755 -2.71 -5.62 9.44
CA PHE A 755 -2.42 -4.64 8.38
C PHE A 755 -2.61 -3.20 8.86
N GLU A 756 -3.71 -2.94 9.57
CA GLU A 756 -4.02 -1.66 10.21
C GLU A 756 -4.74 -1.95 11.54
N CYS A 757 -4.50 -1.13 12.57
CA CYS A 757 -5.11 -1.30 13.88
C CYS A 757 -5.94 -0.12 14.35
N LYS A 758 -6.89 0.33 13.52
CA LYS A 758 -7.95 1.26 13.94
C LYS A 758 -9.04 0.49 14.68
N TYR A 759 -9.41 0.95 15.88
CA TYR A 759 -10.44 0.30 16.67
C TYR A 759 -11.85 0.75 16.28
N GLU A 760 -12.58 -0.20 15.72
CA GLU A 760 -13.94 -0.04 15.21
C GLU A 760 -14.86 -1.05 15.90
N LEU A 761 -15.88 -0.56 16.59
CA LEU A 761 -16.86 -1.41 17.26
C LEU A 761 -17.67 -2.25 16.25
N ASP A 762 -17.86 -1.75 15.02
CA ASP A 762 -18.53 -2.49 13.95
C ASP A 762 -17.68 -3.64 13.38
N SER A 763 -16.35 -3.58 13.40
CA SER A 763 -15.50 -4.69 12.96
C SER A 763 -15.72 -5.93 13.84
N LEU A 764 -15.90 -5.75 15.16
CA LEU A 764 -16.31 -6.84 16.07
C LEU A 764 -17.79 -7.24 15.92
N ALA A 765 -18.68 -6.31 15.56
CA ALA A 765 -20.08 -6.62 15.29
C ALA A 765 -20.24 -7.45 13.99
N HIS A 766 -19.42 -7.18 12.97
CA HIS A 766 -19.39 -7.92 11.72
C HIS A 766 -18.90 -9.36 11.89
N PHE A 767 -17.92 -9.61 12.77
CA PHE A 767 -17.54 -10.97 13.17
C PHE A 767 -18.72 -11.78 13.72
N LEU A 768 -19.53 -11.18 14.61
CA LEU A 768 -20.75 -11.82 15.10
C LEU A 768 -21.78 -12.00 13.98
N ALA A 769 -21.97 -10.98 13.14
CA ALA A 769 -22.93 -10.99 12.04
C ALA A 769 -22.65 -12.09 11.01
N LEU A 770 -21.39 -12.36 10.66
CA LEU A 770 -21.03 -13.42 9.71
C LEU A 770 -21.47 -14.81 10.21
N GLY A 771 -21.27 -15.10 11.49
CA GLY A 771 -21.72 -16.34 12.13
C GLY A 771 -23.24 -16.40 12.34
N ASN A 772 -23.87 -15.27 12.66
CA ASN A 772 -25.32 -15.19 12.84
C ASN A 772 -26.07 -15.36 11.50
N ASP A 773 -25.62 -14.70 10.43
CA ASP A 773 -26.17 -14.86 9.08
C ASP A 773 -26.02 -16.31 8.59
N PHE A 774 -24.84 -16.91 8.79
CA PHE A 774 -24.58 -18.30 8.44
C PHE A 774 -25.51 -19.26 9.21
N TYR A 775 -25.75 -19.03 10.50
CA TYR A 775 -26.72 -19.82 11.27
C TYR A 775 -28.15 -19.62 10.79
N ASP A 776 -28.58 -18.39 10.54
CA ASP A 776 -29.97 -18.08 10.17
C ASP A 776 -30.34 -18.71 8.79
N ASP A 777 -29.41 -18.75 7.82
CA ASP A 777 -29.62 -19.43 6.52
C ASP A 777 -29.45 -20.97 6.57
N THR A 778 -28.36 -21.47 7.18
CA THR A 778 -28.02 -22.90 7.14
C THR A 778 -28.63 -23.73 8.26
N SER A 779 -28.90 -23.11 9.42
CA SER A 779 -29.12 -23.74 10.73
C SER A 779 -27.91 -24.52 11.28
N SER A 780 -26.71 -24.37 10.69
CA SER A 780 -25.49 -25.07 11.06
C SER A 780 -24.80 -24.41 12.25
N THR A 781 -24.42 -25.23 13.25
CA THR A 781 -23.64 -24.80 14.43
C THR A 781 -22.17 -25.17 14.33
N GLU A 782 -21.66 -25.57 13.17
CA GLU A 782 -20.27 -26.07 13.01
C GLU A 782 -19.21 -25.02 13.37
N PHE A 783 -19.51 -23.74 13.20
CA PHE A 783 -18.63 -22.64 13.60
C PHE A 783 -18.54 -22.44 15.12
N LEU A 784 -19.45 -23.01 15.92
CA LEU A 784 -19.47 -22.88 17.39
C LEU A 784 -18.43 -23.80 18.07
N ASN A 785 -17.17 -23.68 17.63
CA ASN A 785 -16.01 -24.42 18.11
C ASN A 785 -15.28 -23.67 19.25
N LYS A 786 -14.26 -24.30 19.83
CA LYS A 786 -13.47 -23.73 20.96
C LYS A 786 -12.95 -22.32 20.70
N ARG A 787 -12.47 -22.04 19.48
CA ARG A 787 -11.86 -20.75 19.13
C ARG A 787 -12.93 -19.69 18.92
N TRP A 788 -14.05 -20.01 18.27
CA TRP A 788 -15.16 -19.06 18.20
C TRP A 788 -15.69 -18.65 19.58
N TYR A 789 -15.82 -19.57 20.55
CA TYR A 789 -16.15 -19.17 21.93
C TYR A 789 -15.08 -18.27 22.55
N ARG A 790 -13.79 -18.53 22.28
CA ARG A 790 -12.68 -17.70 22.77
C ARG A 790 -12.69 -16.30 22.13
N ALA A 791 -13.00 -16.18 20.85
CA ALA A 791 -13.22 -14.90 20.19
C ALA A 791 -14.37 -14.12 20.82
N VAL A 792 -15.50 -14.78 21.13
CA VAL A 792 -16.62 -14.15 21.86
C VAL A 792 -16.25 -13.73 23.29
N GLU A 793 -15.43 -14.51 24.01
CA GLU A 793 -14.83 -14.05 25.28
C GLU A 793 -13.99 -12.78 25.09
N THR A 794 -13.15 -12.73 24.05
CA THR A 794 -12.32 -11.56 23.75
C THR A 794 -13.16 -10.34 23.37
N VAL A 795 -14.21 -10.48 22.55
CA VAL A 795 -15.17 -9.40 22.26
C VAL A 795 -15.79 -8.88 23.55
N LEU A 796 -16.29 -9.76 24.42
CA LEU A 796 -16.90 -9.35 25.70
C LEU A 796 -15.92 -8.59 26.61
N ASN A 797 -14.63 -8.93 26.58
CA ASN A 797 -13.59 -8.20 27.31
C ASN A 797 -13.36 -6.80 26.72
N VAL A 798 -13.34 -6.67 25.38
CA VAL A 798 -13.24 -5.35 24.72
C VAL A 798 -14.47 -4.48 24.99
N LEU A 799 -15.68 -5.04 25.00
CA LEU A 799 -16.88 -4.31 25.41
C LEU A 799 -16.77 -3.81 26.87
N GLU A 800 -16.25 -4.66 27.79
CA GLU A 800 -16.05 -4.29 29.19
C GLU A 800 -15.00 -3.17 29.34
N GLU A 801 -13.86 -3.26 28.65
CA GLU A 801 -12.82 -2.21 28.64
C GLU A 801 -13.32 -0.90 28.00
N GLN A 802 -13.93 -0.96 26.83
CA GLN A 802 -14.33 0.22 26.05
C GLN A 802 -15.67 0.83 26.49
N SER A 803 -16.37 0.20 27.46
CA SER A 803 -17.47 0.85 28.22
C SER A 803 -16.97 1.78 29.34
N LYS A 804 -15.67 1.81 29.64
CA LYS A 804 -15.13 2.60 30.75
C LYS A 804 -15.08 4.09 30.42
N SER A 805 -15.61 4.89 31.34
CA SER A 805 -15.54 6.35 31.34
C SER A 805 -14.10 6.87 31.45
N THR A 806 -13.85 8.02 30.83
CA THR A 806 -12.53 8.70 30.86
C THR A 806 -12.14 9.19 32.26
N PHE A 807 -13.12 9.43 33.14
CA PHE A 807 -12.90 9.76 34.54
C PHE A 807 -13.66 8.78 35.46
N ASP A 808 -13.13 8.54 36.65
CA ASP A 808 -13.78 7.70 37.66
C ASP A 808 -15.03 8.40 38.24
N PRO A 809 -16.22 7.76 38.24
CA PRO A 809 -17.46 8.36 38.74
C PRO A 809 -17.49 8.61 40.26
N LYS A 810 -16.50 8.12 41.02
CA LYS A 810 -16.41 8.28 42.48
C LYS A 810 -15.23 9.14 42.90
N THR A 811 -14.07 9.01 42.25
CA THR A 811 -12.86 9.79 42.61
C THR A 811 -12.60 10.97 41.69
N GLY A 812 -13.20 11.00 40.49
CA GLY A 812 -12.93 12.01 39.46
C GLY A 812 -11.57 11.85 38.76
N GLU A 813 -10.78 10.83 39.12
CA GLU A 813 -9.44 10.61 38.56
C GLU A 813 -9.49 10.15 37.11
N PHE A 814 -8.48 10.55 36.32
CA PHE A 814 -8.36 10.13 34.93
C PHE A 814 -8.09 8.62 34.83
N ARG A 815 -8.96 7.92 34.11
CA ARG A 815 -8.81 6.51 33.75
C ARG A 815 -8.18 6.45 32.37
N ARG A 816 -6.95 5.92 32.28
CA ARG A 816 -6.30 5.61 31.00
C ARG A 816 -7.16 4.59 30.24
N ASN A 817 -7.46 4.87 28.97
CA ASN A 817 -8.09 3.87 28.10
C ASN A 817 -7.08 2.76 27.75
N GLU A 818 -7.55 1.52 27.66
CA GLU A 818 -6.72 0.38 27.27
C GLU A 818 -6.29 0.50 25.80
N TYR A 819 -7.20 0.94 24.92
CA TYR A 819 -6.86 1.28 23.54
C TYR A 819 -6.40 2.74 23.40
N THR A 820 -5.27 2.94 22.73
CA THR A 820 -4.83 4.26 22.23
C THR A 820 -4.19 4.14 20.86
N PHE A 821 -4.46 5.07 19.95
CA PHE A 821 -3.88 5.09 18.59
C PHE A 821 -3.46 6.49 18.19
N SER A 822 -2.23 6.64 17.68
CA SER A 822 -1.77 7.85 17.03
C SER A 822 -0.96 7.53 15.77
N ARG A 823 -1.10 8.37 14.74
CA ARG A 823 -0.53 8.24 13.40
C ARG A 823 0.06 9.59 13.01
N ARG A 824 1.18 9.61 12.30
CA ARG A 824 1.77 10.84 11.79
C ARG A 824 1.09 11.26 10.48
N THR A 825 0.18 12.22 10.56
CA THR A 825 -0.70 12.64 9.46
C THR A 825 -1.07 14.12 9.58
N ASP A 826 -1.43 14.77 8.47
CA ASP A 826 -2.11 16.07 8.40
C ASP A 826 -3.63 15.96 8.23
N ILE A 827 -4.15 14.76 7.92
CA ILE A 827 -5.58 14.45 7.83
C ILE A 827 -6.13 14.25 9.23
N GLY A 828 -7.01 15.16 9.69
CA GLY A 828 -7.53 15.18 11.05
C GLY A 828 -8.39 13.97 11.47
N THR A 829 -8.92 13.20 10.51
CA THR A 829 -9.66 11.95 10.80
C THR A 829 -8.75 10.72 10.87
N GLU A 830 -7.51 10.80 10.40
CA GLU A 830 -6.56 9.68 10.40
C GLU A 830 -5.85 9.49 11.76
N THR A 831 -6.25 10.21 12.81
CA THR A 831 -5.67 10.07 14.15
C THR A 831 -6.58 10.51 15.28
N LEU A 832 -6.26 10.12 16.52
CA LEU A 832 -7.09 10.42 17.69
C LEU A 832 -6.52 11.55 18.57
N ASN A 833 -7.43 12.41 19.04
CA ASN A 833 -7.13 13.49 19.99
C ASN A 833 -6.47 13.02 21.30
N LEU A 834 -5.94 13.98 22.06
CA LEU A 834 -5.37 13.76 23.40
C LEU A 834 -4.24 12.71 23.44
N ARG A 835 -3.32 12.78 22.46
CA ARG A 835 -2.20 11.82 22.27
C ARG A 835 -2.68 10.38 22.09
N GLY A 836 -3.72 10.20 21.29
CA GLY A 836 -4.21 8.88 20.90
C GLY A 836 -5.31 8.30 21.78
N VAL A 837 -5.80 9.01 22.80
CA VAL A 837 -6.89 8.54 23.69
C VAL A 837 -8.28 8.78 23.07
N GLY A 838 -8.39 9.72 22.13
CA GLY A 838 -9.66 10.24 21.65
C GLY A 838 -10.31 11.19 22.66
N ASN A 839 -11.50 11.71 22.33
CA ASN A 839 -12.19 12.67 23.18
C ASN A 839 -12.74 12.02 24.48
N PRO A 840 -12.93 12.79 25.57
CA PRO A 840 -13.45 12.26 26.83
C PRO A 840 -14.87 11.73 26.72
N LEU A 841 -15.17 10.63 27.41
CA LEU A 841 -16.51 10.04 27.52
C LEU A 841 -16.97 9.98 28.97
N ASN A 842 -18.25 10.25 29.19
CA ASN A 842 -18.88 10.22 30.51
C ASN A 842 -19.14 8.78 31.00
N TRP A 843 -19.49 8.64 32.28
CA TRP A 843 -19.92 7.37 32.88
C TRP A 843 -21.43 7.15 32.79
N GLY A 844 -21.85 5.92 33.09
CA GLY A 844 -23.27 5.58 33.28
C GLY A 844 -24.06 5.32 32.00
N THR A 845 -23.51 5.60 30.82
CA THR A 845 -24.25 5.56 29.55
C THR A 845 -24.64 4.17 29.06
N GLY A 846 -24.00 3.11 29.56
CA GLY A 846 -24.16 1.73 29.06
C GLY A 846 -23.59 1.46 27.66
N LEU A 847 -23.22 2.52 26.93
CA LEU A 847 -22.62 2.51 25.59
C LEU A 847 -21.14 2.11 25.62
N VAL A 848 -20.61 1.72 24.46
CA VAL A 848 -19.21 1.32 24.25
C VAL A 848 -18.56 2.27 23.25
N ARG A 849 -17.30 2.67 23.52
CA ARG A 849 -16.49 3.50 22.64
C ARG A 849 -16.28 2.80 21.29
N SER A 850 -16.34 3.54 20.19
CA SER A 850 -15.65 3.23 18.94
C SER A 850 -14.59 4.32 18.75
N ALA A 851 -13.35 3.98 18.41
CA ALA A 851 -12.34 5.00 18.16
C ALA A 851 -12.47 5.56 16.73
N PHE A 852 -12.73 4.66 15.78
CA PHE A 852 -12.96 4.95 14.37
C PHE A 852 -14.37 4.48 13.93
N ARG A 853 -14.75 4.88 12.72
CA ARG A 853 -16.01 4.61 12.02
C ARG A 853 -15.82 3.51 10.97
N PRO A 854 -16.90 2.98 10.36
CA PRO A 854 -16.81 2.09 9.20
C PRO A 854 -16.29 2.77 7.91
N SER A 855 -15.99 4.08 7.94
CA SER A 855 -15.21 4.81 6.93
C SER A 855 -13.71 4.87 7.25
N ASP A 856 -13.27 4.14 8.28
CA ASP A 856 -11.92 4.16 8.83
C ASP A 856 -11.48 5.56 9.35
N ASP A 857 -12.41 6.53 9.44
CA ASP A 857 -12.22 7.87 10.02
C ASP A 857 -12.40 7.86 11.55
N ALA A 858 -11.64 8.69 12.27
CA ALA A 858 -11.80 8.90 13.70
C ALA A 858 -13.19 9.46 14.08
N THR A 859 -13.74 8.98 15.19
CA THR A 859 -14.97 9.51 15.79
C THR A 859 -14.72 10.88 16.43
N ILE A 860 -15.70 11.79 16.33
CA ILE A 860 -15.65 13.10 17.00
C ILE A 860 -16.13 12.95 18.45
N LEU A 861 -17.26 12.27 18.66
CA LEU A 861 -17.68 11.84 20.00
C LEU A 861 -17.72 10.30 20.05
N GLY A 862 -16.95 9.72 20.97
CA GLY A 862 -16.57 8.31 20.91
C GLY A 862 -17.69 7.27 21.11
N PHE A 863 -18.90 7.64 21.58
CA PHE A 863 -20.04 6.72 21.54
C PHE A 863 -20.74 6.83 20.18
N PHE A 864 -20.20 6.09 19.20
CA PHE A 864 -20.74 5.99 17.84
C PHE A 864 -22.00 5.12 17.81
N ILE A 865 -23.16 5.72 17.53
CA ILE A 865 -24.47 5.11 17.75
C ILE A 865 -24.77 3.95 16.77
N PRO A 866 -24.55 4.05 15.44
CA PRO A 866 -24.73 2.93 14.52
C PRO A 866 -23.97 1.64 14.89
N ALA A 867 -22.70 1.71 15.31
CA ALA A 867 -21.96 0.51 15.73
C ALA A 867 -22.46 -0.04 17.08
N ASN A 868 -22.85 0.83 18.03
CA ASN A 868 -23.50 0.38 19.26
C ASN A 868 -24.83 -0.33 18.97
N ALA A 869 -25.60 0.16 17.98
CA ALA A 869 -26.84 -0.45 17.52
C ALA A 869 -26.60 -1.81 16.84
N GLN A 870 -25.61 -1.91 15.94
CA GLN A 870 -25.23 -3.17 15.30
C GLN A 870 -24.78 -4.20 16.35
N MET A 871 -23.88 -3.81 17.25
CA MET A 871 -23.40 -4.67 18.34
C MET A 871 -24.55 -5.13 19.24
N SER A 872 -25.50 -4.25 19.58
CA SER A 872 -26.71 -4.61 20.33
C SER A 872 -27.52 -5.72 19.64
N VAL A 873 -27.76 -5.61 18.33
CA VAL A 873 -28.52 -6.65 17.60
C VAL A 873 -27.72 -7.94 17.45
N GLU A 874 -26.45 -7.86 17.07
CA GLU A 874 -25.65 -9.05 16.79
C GLU A 874 -25.31 -9.87 18.05
N LEU A 875 -25.18 -9.22 19.21
CA LEU A 875 -25.16 -9.89 20.52
C LEU A 875 -26.50 -10.60 20.81
N GLN A 876 -27.64 -10.00 20.46
CA GLN A 876 -28.95 -10.64 20.64
C GLN A 876 -29.15 -11.81 19.68
N ARG A 877 -28.72 -11.70 18.42
CA ARG A 877 -28.74 -12.80 17.45
C ARG A 877 -27.86 -13.95 17.95
N ALA A 878 -26.60 -13.68 18.30
CA ALA A 878 -25.68 -14.69 18.84
C ALA A 878 -26.18 -15.31 20.16
N ALA A 879 -26.86 -14.54 21.01
CA ALA A 879 -27.51 -15.08 22.22
C ALA A 879 -28.61 -16.10 21.90
N ARG A 880 -29.38 -15.94 20.81
CA ARG A 880 -30.36 -16.95 20.35
C ARG A 880 -29.67 -18.20 19.83
N VAL A 881 -28.64 -18.06 18.99
CA VAL A 881 -27.82 -19.17 18.48
C VAL A 881 -27.23 -19.99 19.64
N LEU A 882 -26.66 -19.31 20.63
CA LEU A 882 -26.11 -19.93 21.84
C LEU A 882 -27.17 -20.59 22.73
N ALA A 883 -28.39 -20.06 22.80
CA ALA A 883 -29.50 -20.71 23.50
C ALA A 883 -29.88 -22.04 22.82
N ALA A 884 -29.98 -22.06 21.49
CA ALA A 884 -30.24 -23.26 20.69
C ALA A 884 -29.10 -24.30 20.84
N ALA A 885 -27.84 -23.85 20.87
CA ALA A 885 -26.67 -24.67 21.15
C ALA A 885 -26.49 -25.05 22.65
N GLY A 886 -27.47 -24.75 23.51
CA GLY A 886 -27.49 -25.13 24.93
C GLY A 886 -26.56 -24.32 25.85
N LYS A 887 -25.87 -23.29 25.34
CA LYS A 887 -24.89 -22.45 26.07
C LYS A 887 -25.56 -21.34 26.88
N LYS A 888 -26.52 -21.72 27.73
CA LYS A 888 -27.44 -20.81 28.44
C LYS A 888 -26.74 -19.66 29.17
N THR A 889 -25.65 -19.91 29.90
CA THR A 889 -24.94 -18.86 30.67
C THR A 889 -24.30 -17.80 29.76
N LEU A 890 -23.70 -18.20 28.64
CA LEU A 890 -23.08 -17.26 27.69
C LEU A 890 -24.17 -16.49 26.92
N SER A 891 -25.22 -17.19 26.49
CA SER A 891 -26.43 -16.59 25.91
C SER A 891 -27.02 -15.50 26.81
N GLN A 892 -27.13 -15.74 28.12
CA GLN A 892 -27.57 -14.74 29.10
C GLN A 892 -26.61 -13.55 29.24
N LYS A 893 -25.28 -13.77 29.24
CA LYS A 893 -24.29 -12.66 29.26
C LYS A 893 -24.42 -11.77 28.02
N LEU A 894 -24.56 -12.36 26.82
CA LEU A 894 -24.75 -11.61 25.58
C LEU A 894 -26.09 -10.86 25.52
N GLY A 895 -27.18 -11.49 25.95
CA GLY A 895 -28.50 -10.83 26.04
C GLY A 895 -28.51 -9.64 27.02
N THR A 896 -27.76 -9.73 28.12
CA THR A 896 -27.60 -8.62 29.08
C THR A 896 -26.85 -7.45 28.45
N TRP A 897 -25.73 -7.71 27.75
CA TRP A 897 -24.98 -6.67 27.02
C TRP A 897 -25.81 -6.04 25.89
N SER A 898 -26.54 -6.85 25.12
CA SER A 898 -27.45 -6.35 24.08
C SER A 898 -28.47 -5.38 24.65
N LYS A 899 -29.13 -5.74 25.76
CA LYS A 899 -30.10 -4.88 26.44
C LYS A 899 -29.45 -3.59 26.94
N GLN A 900 -28.29 -3.67 27.60
CA GLN A 900 -27.57 -2.49 28.11
C GLN A 900 -27.25 -1.49 26.99
N LEU A 901 -26.72 -1.98 25.86
CA LEU A 901 -26.45 -1.14 24.69
C LEU A 901 -27.74 -0.52 24.13
N ARG A 902 -28.82 -1.31 24.04
CA ARG A 902 -30.12 -0.82 23.54
C ARG A 902 -30.70 0.27 24.46
N ASP A 903 -30.71 0.04 25.76
CA ASP A 903 -31.17 1.02 26.75
C ASP A 903 -30.36 2.32 26.64
N GLY A 904 -29.02 2.23 26.59
CA GLY A 904 -28.12 3.37 26.45
C GLY A 904 -28.27 4.16 25.15
N ILE A 905 -28.58 3.49 24.03
CA ILE A 905 -28.91 4.16 22.77
C ILE A 905 -30.24 4.93 22.89
N MET A 906 -31.24 4.35 23.57
CA MET A 906 -32.53 5.03 23.75
C MET A 906 -32.46 6.19 24.76
N GLU A 907 -31.58 6.12 25.76
CA GLU A 907 -31.42 7.18 26.77
C GLU A 907 -30.49 8.32 26.32
N HIS A 908 -29.39 8.01 25.61
CA HIS A 908 -28.36 9.00 25.26
C HIS A 908 -28.17 9.20 23.75
N GLY A 909 -28.52 8.21 22.92
CA GLY A 909 -28.44 8.31 21.46
C GLY A 909 -29.63 8.99 20.81
N VAL A 910 -30.77 9.13 21.50
CA VAL A 910 -31.95 9.86 21.01
C VAL A 910 -31.91 11.31 21.48
N VAL A 911 -31.97 12.25 20.54
CA VAL A 911 -31.88 13.71 20.81
C VAL A 911 -32.98 14.49 20.09
N LYS A 912 -33.40 15.61 20.69
CA LYS A 912 -34.55 16.40 20.20
C LYS A 912 -34.13 17.47 19.18
N HIS A 913 -34.26 17.17 17.89
CA HIS A 913 -33.95 18.13 16.83
C HIS A 913 -35.06 19.16 16.61
N LYS A 914 -34.69 20.44 16.55
CA LYS A 914 -35.59 21.60 16.43
C LYS A 914 -36.57 21.53 15.24
N LYS A 915 -36.17 20.91 14.12
CA LYS A 915 -36.99 20.79 12.89
C LYS A 915 -37.67 19.43 12.72
N TYR A 916 -37.04 18.35 13.18
CA TYR A 916 -37.45 16.98 12.85
C TYR A 916 -38.11 16.23 14.01
N GLY A 917 -38.13 16.81 15.22
CA GLY A 917 -38.57 16.10 16.41
C GLY A 917 -37.44 15.25 16.99
N ASP A 918 -37.79 14.17 17.68
CA ASP A 918 -36.81 13.27 18.29
C ASP A 918 -36.17 12.38 17.22
N VAL A 919 -34.84 12.36 17.16
CA VAL A 919 -33.99 11.68 16.15
C VAL A 919 -32.85 10.94 16.83
N PHE A 920 -32.24 9.96 16.15
CA PHE A 920 -30.97 9.40 16.57
C PHE A 920 -29.81 10.35 16.22
N ALA A 921 -28.92 10.59 17.18
CA ALA A 921 -27.61 11.19 16.96
C ALA A 921 -26.65 10.17 16.33
N TYR A 922 -25.67 10.65 15.58
CA TYR A 922 -24.66 9.81 14.95
C TYR A 922 -23.58 9.38 15.96
N GLU A 923 -23.18 10.33 16.80
CA GLU A 923 -22.14 10.20 17.83
C GLU A 923 -22.53 11.03 19.06
N VAL A 924 -22.24 10.53 20.27
CA VAL A 924 -22.47 11.24 21.55
C VAL A 924 -21.30 11.07 22.52
N ASP A 925 -21.24 11.92 23.55
CA ASP A 925 -20.18 11.88 24.59
C ASP A 925 -20.66 11.42 25.98
N GLY A 926 -21.97 11.40 26.20
CA GLY A 926 -22.61 11.14 27.50
C GLY A 926 -22.59 12.34 28.47
N TYR A 927 -21.93 13.46 28.14
CA TYR A 927 -22.05 14.73 28.87
C TYR A 927 -23.20 15.60 28.36
N GLY A 928 -23.67 15.34 27.13
CA GLY A 928 -24.81 16.00 26.49
C GLY A 928 -24.51 16.54 25.10
N SER A 929 -23.30 16.33 24.57
CA SER A 929 -22.96 16.66 23.18
C SER A 929 -23.43 15.56 22.24
N SER A 930 -23.91 15.96 21.06
CA SER A 930 -24.38 15.03 20.03
C SER A 930 -24.05 15.56 18.63
N ILE A 931 -23.54 14.70 17.75
CA ILE A 931 -23.34 15.02 16.33
C ILE A 931 -24.58 14.60 15.52
N LEU A 932 -25.04 15.48 14.65
CA LEU A 932 -26.20 15.28 13.78
C LEU A 932 -25.73 15.23 12.31
N MET A 933 -25.54 14.02 11.82
CA MET A 933 -25.12 13.68 10.46
C MET A 933 -25.51 12.22 10.17
N ASP A 934 -25.18 11.72 8.98
CA ASP A 934 -24.91 10.30 8.77
C ASP A 934 -23.80 10.16 7.72
N ASP A 935 -23.14 9.03 7.74
CA ASP A 935 -22.08 8.65 6.79
C ASP A 935 -22.60 7.55 5.84
N ALA A 936 -21.95 7.36 4.70
CA ALA A 936 -22.32 6.34 3.74
C ALA A 936 -22.01 4.90 4.19
N ASN A 937 -21.04 4.72 5.08
CA ASN A 937 -20.48 3.42 5.39
C ASN A 937 -21.34 2.65 6.40
N TYR A 938 -21.61 1.38 6.11
CA TYR A 938 -22.43 0.51 6.97
C TYR A 938 -21.58 -0.06 8.12
N PRO A 939 -22.00 0.06 9.40
CA PRO A 939 -23.31 0.53 9.87
C PRO A 939 -23.47 2.06 9.87
N SER A 940 -24.63 2.52 9.39
CA SER A 940 -25.03 3.93 9.40
C SER A 940 -26.39 4.12 10.09
N LEU A 941 -26.77 5.35 10.42
CA LEU A 941 -28.09 5.63 11.00
C LEU A 941 -29.22 5.32 10.01
N LEU A 942 -29.02 5.58 8.71
CA LEU A 942 -29.96 5.21 7.66
C LEU A 942 -30.21 3.69 7.63
N ALA A 943 -29.22 2.89 8.03
CA ALA A 943 -29.27 1.42 8.04
C ALA A 943 -29.92 0.79 9.30
N LEU A 944 -30.35 1.56 10.31
CA LEU A 944 -30.88 1.01 11.58
C LEU A 944 -31.97 -0.08 11.42
N PRO A 945 -32.93 0.00 10.47
CA PRO A 945 -33.91 -1.08 10.26
C PRO A 945 -33.34 -2.28 9.51
N LEU A 946 -32.39 -2.06 8.58
CA LEU A 946 -31.71 -3.12 7.86
C LEU A 946 -30.83 -3.97 8.81
N MET A 947 -30.28 -3.35 9.84
CA MET A 947 -29.60 -4.03 10.96
C MET A 947 -30.56 -4.73 11.93
N GLY A 948 -31.88 -4.54 11.80
CA GLY A 948 -32.87 -5.06 12.75
C GLY A 948 -32.87 -4.36 14.11
N PHE A 949 -32.34 -3.12 14.21
CA PHE A 949 -32.34 -2.39 15.48
C PHE A 949 -33.72 -1.78 15.79
N CYS A 950 -34.43 -1.27 14.79
CA CYS A 950 -35.78 -0.69 14.91
C CYS A 950 -36.63 -1.08 13.70
N ASP A 951 -37.95 -0.95 13.79
CA ASP A 951 -38.82 -1.12 12.62
C ASP A 951 -38.63 0.04 11.63
N VAL A 952 -38.81 -0.21 10.32
CA VAL A 952 -38.75 0.86 9.31
C VAL A 952 -39.85 1.92 9.53
N GLY A 953 -40.93 1.57 10.21
CA GLY A 953 -42.01 2.48 10.64
C GLY A 953 -41.78 3.19 11.99
N ASP A 954 -40.64 3.00 12.65
CA ASP A 954 -40.32 3.67 13.91
C ASP A 954 -40.31 5.20 13.72
N PRO A 955 -40.99 5.99 14.56
CA PRO A 955 -41.13 7.44 14.37
C PRO A 955 -39.80 8.19 14.56
N ILE A 956 -38.93 7.72 15.45
CA ILE A 956 -37.59 8.30 15.66
C ILE A 956 -36.73 7.98 14.45
N TYR A 957 -36.77 6.75 13.93
CA TYR A 957 -36.11 6.40 12.68
C TYR A 957 -36.62 7.25 11.50
N GLN A 958 -37.92 7.43 11.33
CA GLN A 958 -38.49 8.21 10.21
C GLN A 958 -38.12 9.70 10.30
N ASN A 959 -38.15 10.29 11.50
CA ASN A 959 -37.62 11.64 11.74
C ASN A 959 -36.12 11.72 11.38
N THR A 960 -35.35 10.69 11.74
CA THR A 960 -33.91 10.58 11.46
C THR A 960 -33.69 10.45 9.95
N ARG A 961 -34.25 9.45 9.27
CA ARG A 961 -34.21 9.27 7.80
C ARG A 961 -34.47 10.58 7.06
N LYS A 962 -35.50 11.32 7.47
CA LYS A 962 -35.82 12.63 6.88
C LYS A 962 -34.73 13.68 7.13
N MET A 963 -34.15 13.74 8.32
CA MET A 963 -32.96 14.56 8.60
C MET A 963 -31.77 14.20 7.70
N LEU A 964 -31.53 12.90 7.50
CA LEU A 964 -30.35 12.38 6.80
C LEU A 964 -30.40 12.57 5.28
N LEU A 965 -31.61 12.58 4.72
CA LEU A 965 -31.88 12.73 3.29
C LEU A 965 -32.29 14.17 2.89
N GLU A 966 -32.13 15.14 3.79
CA GLU A 966 -32.27 16.56 3.52
C GLU A 966 -30.92 17.29 3.69
N LYS A 967 -30.50 18.07 2.69
CA LYS A 967 -29.27 18.89 2.68
C LYS A 967 -29.18 19.91 3.82
N GLY A 968 -30.31 20.23 4.45
CA GLY A 968 -30.40 21.07 5.66
C GLY A 968 -30.53 20.29 6.97
N GLY A 969 -30.30 18.98 6.96
CA GLY A 969 -30.32 18.09 8.13
C GLY A 969 -29.06 17.22 8.29
N ASN A 970 -28.37 16.86 7.20
CA ASN A 970 -27.08 16.17 7.24
C ASN A 970 -26.02 16.95 6.42
N PRO A 971 -24.88 17.36 7.01
CA PRO A 971 -23.81 18.07 6.28
C PRO A 971 -23.15 17.23 5.18
N TYR A 972 -23.27 15.89 5.23
CA TYR A 972 -22.77 14.97 4.20
C TYR A 972 -23.86 14.46 3.25
N TYR A 973 -25.09 15.01 3.28
CA TYR A 973 -26.05 14.78 2.19
C TYR A 973 -25.71 15.70 1.03
N LEU A 974 -25.00 15.14 0.04
CA LEU A 974 -24.48 15.87 -1.10
C LEU A 974 -25.44 15.74 -2.29
N GLU A 975 -25.61 16.86 -3.00
CA GLU A 975 -26.51 16.97 -4.15
C GLU A 975 -25.89 17.97 -5.13
N GLY A 976 -25.70 17.53 -6.37
CA GLY A 976 -25.17 18.28 -7.49
C GLY A 976 -25.83 17.88 -8.81
N LYS A 977 -25.33 18.40 -9.93
CA LYS A 977 -25.97 18.26 -11.26
C LYS A 977 -26.01 16.84 -11.83
N ALA A 978 -25.16 15.94 -11.35
CA ALA A 978 -24.93 14.63 -11.97
C ALA A 978 -25.20 13.44 -11.02
N PHE A 979 -25.12 13.63 -9.71
CA PHE A 979 -25.36 12.58 -8.71
C PHE A 979 -25.79 13.20 -7.36
N LYS A 980 -26.39 12.40 -6.49
CA LYS A 980 -26.77 12.78 -5.11
C LYS A 980 -26.66 11.58 -4.17
N GLY A 981 -26.54 11.82 -2.87
CA GLY A 981 -26.50 10.77 -1.85
C GLY A 981 -25.77 11.21 -0.59
N ILE A 982 -25.55 10.29 0.34
CA ILE A 982 -24.70 10.54 1.51
C ILE A 982 -23.24 10.27 1.12
N GLY A 983 -22.34 11.17 1.53
CA GLY A 983 -20.89 11.02 1.45
C GLY A 983 -20.27 10.74 2.82
N GLY A 984 -19.09 11.28 3.06
CA GLY A 984 -18.39 11.21 4.34
C GLY A 984 -17.15 12.13 4.36
N PRO A 985 -16.52 12.36 5.52
CA PRO A 985 -15.30 13.14 5.59
C PRO A 985 -14.13 12.48 4.86
N HIS A 986 -14.09 11.13 4.80
CA HIS A 986 -13.04 10.32 4.16
C HIS A 986 -12.62 10.82 2.76
N ILE A 987 -13.58 11.09 1.86
CA ILE A 987 -13.34 11.65 0.52
C ILE A 987 -13.72 13.13 0.44
N GLY A 988 -14.59 13.60 1.35
CA GLY A 988 -14.92 15.01 1.52
C GLY A 988 -16.09 15.53 0.68
N LEU A 989 -16.22 16.85 0.65
CA LEU A 989 -17.48 17.59 0.45
C LEU A 989 -18.06 17.60 -0.99
N ARG A 990 -17.55 16.75 -1.89
CA ARG A 990 -18.02 16.61 -3.28
C ARG A 990 -18.45 15.19 -3.65
N ASN A 991 -18.13 14.20 -2.84
CA ASN A 991 -18.19 12.79 -3.22
C ASN A 991 -19.26 12.03 -2.43
N ALA A 992 -20.40 11.75 -3.07
CA ALA A 992 -21.44 10.89 -2.53
C ALA A 992 -21.19 9.43 -2.91
N TRP A 993 -21.52 8.50 -2.02
CA TRP A 993 -21.19 7.09 -2.18
C TRP A 993 -22.42 6.31 -2.69
N PRO A 994 -22.31 5.49 -3.76
CA PRO A 994 -23.41 4.65 -4.25
C PRO A 994 -24.01 3.72 -3.18
N MET A 995 -23.18 3.29 -2.22
CA MET A 995 -23.62 2.50 -1.07
C MET A 995 -24.74 3.17 -0.27
N SER A 996 -24.72 4.50 -0.10
CA SER A 996 -25.77 5.22 0.63
C SER A 996 -27.15 5.07 -0.03
N LEU A 997 -27.22 5.17 -1.36
CA LEU A 997 -28.45 4.97 -2.14
C LEU A 997 -28.95 3.52 -2.08
N LEU A 998 -28.03 2.55 -1.96
CA LEU A 998 -28.37 1.13 -1.81
C LEU A 998 -28.88 0.79 -0.40
N ILE A 999 -28.41 1.47 0.64
CA ILE A 999 -29.04 1.45 1.96
C ILE A 999 -30.42 2.14 1.89
N GLN A 1000 -30.50 3.32 1.27
CA GLN A 1000 -31.73 4.10 1.13
C GLN A 1000 -32.85 3.29 0.45
N ALA A 1001 -32.54 2.57 -0.63
CA ALA A 1001 -33.46 1.69 -1.35
C ALA A 1001 -33.91 0.48 -0.50
N ARG A 1002 -33.00 -0.21 0.18
CA ARG A 1002 -33.34 -1.35 1.07
C ARG A 1002 -34.16 -0.93 2.30
N THR A 1003 -34.19 0.34 2.64
CA THR A 1003 -34.91 0.90 3.79
C THR A 1003 -36.09 1.79 3.39
N SER A 1004 -36.56 1.67 2.14
CA SER A 1004 -37.77 2.34 1.64
C SER A 1004 -38.87 1.35 1.24
N ASP A 1005 -40.10 1.85 1.23
CA ASP A 1005 -41.26 1.23 0.59
C ASP A 1005 -41.82 2.04 -0.60
N ASP A 1006 -41.31 3.24 -0.88
CA ASP A 1006 -41.66 4.01 -2.07
C ASP A 1006 -40.91 3.47 -3.30
N ASP A 1007 -41.66 2.84 -4.20
CA ASP A 1007 -41.17 2.31 -5.48
C ASP A 1007 -40.44 3.37 -6.33
N LYS A 1008 -40.82 4.65 -6.20
CA LYS A 1008 -40.18 5.76 -6.92
C LYS A 1008 -38.83 6.13 -6.30
N GLU A 1009 -38.74 6.21 -4.97
CA GLU A 1009 -37.48 6.45 -4.25
C GLU A 1009 -36.48 5.31 -4.53
N ILE A 1010 -36.94 4.06 -4.41
CA ILE A 1010 -36.15 2.86 -4.72
C ILE A 1010 -35.63 2.92 -6.15
N LYS A 1011 -36.49 3.24 -7.12
CA LYS A 1011 -36.08 3.31 -8.52
C LYS A 1011 -35.08 4.44 -8.77
N GLU A 1012 -35.29 5.64 -8.22
CA GLU A 1012 -34.34 6.75 -8.37
C GLU A 1012 -32.96 6.38 -7.82
N CYS A 1013 -32.89 5.71 -6.67
CA CYS A 1013 -31.64 5.19 -6.11
C CYS A 1013 -30.95 4.17 -7.02
N ILE A 1014 -31.67 3.19 -7.57
CA ILE A 1014 -31.08 2.17 -8.46
C ILE A 1014 -30.66 2.77 -9.81
N ASP A 1015 -31.47 3.63 -10.41
CA ASP A 1015 -31.17 4.29 -11.69
C ASP A 1015 -29.89 5.16 -11.55
N LEU A 1016 -29.75 5.93 -10.46
CA LEU A 1016 -28.55 6.71 -10.14
C LEU A 1016 -27.29 5.83 -10.01
N VAL A 1017 -27.36 4.75 -9.22
CA VAL A 1017 -26.23 3.82 -9.05
C VAL A 1017 -25.83 3.23 -10.40
N LEU A 1018 -26.81 2.84 -11.24
CA LEU A 1018 -26.59 2.28 -12.57
C LEU A 1018 -25.98 3.30 -13.56
N ASP A 1019 -26.34 4.58 -13.48
CA ASP A 1019 -25.71 5.66 -14.26
C ASP A 1019 -24.27 5.98 -13.81
N SER A 1020 -23.95 5.74 -12.53
CA SER A 1020 -22.60 5.93 -11.98
C SER A 1020 -21.64 4.78 -12.30
N ALA A 1021 -22.16 3.57 -12.49
CA ALA A 1021 -21.42 2.33 -12.70
C ALA A 1021 -20.86 2.19 -14.13
N LYS A 1022 -20.28 3.26 -14.70
CA LYS A 1022 -19.86 3.33 -16.12
C LYS A 1022 -18.75 2.35 -16.51
N LEU A 1023 -17.97 1.86 -15.54
CA LEU A 1023 -17.02 0.77 -15.74
C LEU A 1023 -17.62 -0.62 -15.53
N GLY A 1024 -18.95 -0.75 -15.33
CA GLY A 1024 -19.63 -2.03 -15.15
C GLY A 1024 -19.53 -2.62 -13.74
N LEU A 1025 -19.01 -1.86 -12.77
CA LEU A 1025 -18.94 -2.19 -11.34
C LEU A 1025 -19.41 -0.99 -10.53
N VAL A 1026 -19.75 -1.21 -9.25
CA VAL A 1026 -20.07 -0.15 -8.31
C VAL A 1026 -18.78 0.40 -7.68
N HIS A 1027 -18.61 1.71 -7.79
CA HIS A 1027 -17.47 2.45 -7.23
C HIS A 1027 -17.69 2.81 -5.75
N GLU A 1028 -16.64 3.26 -5.07
CA GLU A 1028 -16.68 3.72 -3.69
C GLU A 1028 -17.43 5.05 -3.56
N SER A 1029 -16.99 6.08 -4.28
CA SER A 1029 -17.62 7.41 -4.27
C SER A 1029 -17.66 8.04 -5.66
N ILE A 1030 -18.60 8.98 -5.88
CA ILE A 1030 -18.89 9.66 -7.14
C ILE A 1030 -18.95 11.17 -6.89
N ASP A 1031 -18.28 11.98 -7.73
CA ASP A 1031 -18.41 13.44 -7.68
C ASP A 1031 -19.82 13.89 -8.12
N VAL A 1032 -20.51 14.67 -7.27
CA VAL A 1032 -21.91 15.04 -7.50
C VAL A 1032 -22.15 15.99 -8.68
N GLU A 1033 -21.12 16.68 -9.16
CA GLU A 1033 -21.18 17.50 -10.39
C GLU A 1033 -20.69 16.73 -11.62
N HIS A 1034 -19.86 15.70 -11.44
CA HIS A 1034 -19.13 15.01 -12.50
C HIS A 1034 -19.12 13.48 -12.31
N ILE A 1035 -20.23 12.82 -12.65
CA ILE A 1035 -20.43 11.34 -12.56
C ILE A 1035 -19.38 10.45 -13.27
N SER A 1036 -18.42 11.02 -14.02
CA SER A 1036 -17.25 10.31 -14.56
C SER A 1036 -16.00 10.38 -13.67
N GLN A 1037 -16.04 11.13 -12.56
CA GLN A 1037 -15.02 11.18 -11.52
C GLN A 1037 -15.51 10.36 -10.33
N PHE A 1038 -14.72 9.38 -9.91
CA PHE A 1038 -15.06 8.42 -8.88
C PHE A 1038 -13.80 7.91 -8.17
N THR A 1039 -13.95 7.34 -6.98
CA THR A 1039 -12.88 6.62 -6.27
C THR A 1039 -13.06 5.10 -6.39
N ARG A 1040 -11.93 4.39 -6.49
CA ARG A 1040 -11.76 2.92 -6.58
C ARG A 1040 -12.63 2.21 -7.64
N SER A 1041 -12.00 1.84 -8.76
CA SER A 1041 -12.63 1.02 -9.81
C SER A 1041 -12.91 -0.44 -9.39
N TRP A 1042 -12.30 -0.93 -8.29
CA TRP A 1042 -12.52 -2.27 -7.76
C TRP A 1042 -12.75 -2.21 -6.24
N PHE A 1043 -14.02 -2.19 -5.84
CA PHE A 1043 -14.41 -2.25 -4.44
C PHE A 1043 -15.47 -3.35 -4.25
N ALA A 1044 -15.05 -4.51 -3.76
CA ALA A 1044 -15.91 -5.69 -3.74
C ALA A 1044 -17.04 -5.59 -2.71
N TRP A 1045 -16.85 -4.85 -1.61
CA TRP A 1045 -17.91 -4.57 -0.63
C TRP A 1045 -19.08 -3.81 -1.27
N ALA A 1046 -18.84 -2.74 -2.02
CA ALA A 1046 -19.89 -2.00 -2.71
C ALA A 1046 -20.66 -2.87 -3.73
N ASN A 1047 -19.96 -3.75 -4.46
CA ASN A 1047 -20.58 -4.72 -5.36
C ASN A 1047 -21.44 -5.76 -4.60
N GLY A 1048 -20.99 -6.24 -3.44
CA GLY A 1048 -21.78 -7.14 -2.56
C GLY A 1048 -23.03 -6.48 -1.96
N VAL A 1049 -22.93 -5.20 -1.59
CA VAL A 1049 -24.09 -4.39 -1.13
C VAL A 1049 -25.09 -4.16 -2.26
N PHE A 1050 -24.62 -3.88 -3.48
CA PHE A 1050 -25.48 -3.80 -4.66
C PHE A 1050 -26.19 -5.13 -4.93
N ALA A 1051 -25.47 -6.24 -4.95
CA ALA A 1051 -26.06 -7.54 -5.23
C ALA A 1051 -27.07 -7.96 -4.15
N SER A 1052 -26.79 -7.69 -2.87
CA SER A 1052 -27.75 -7.85 -1.77
C SER A 1052 -29.02 -7.01 -1.95
N THR A 1053 -28.87 -5.79 -2.49
CA THR A 1053 -30.00 -4.88 -2.75
C THR A 1053 -30.87 -5.37 -3.91
N ILE A 1054 -30.24 -5.83 -4.99
CA ILE A 1054 -30.98 -6.42 -6.12
C ILE A 1054 -31.68 -7.72 -5.72
N LEU A 1055 -31.07 -8.55 -4.85
CA LEU A 1055 -31.71 -9.76 -4.33
C LEU A 1055 -32.88 -9.47 -3.37
N ASP A 1056 -32.79 -8.46 -2.49
CA ASP A 1056 -33.95 -7.99 -1.70
C ASP A 1056 -35.08 -7.53 -2.61
N LEU A 1057 -34.81 -6.64 -3.56
CA LEU A 1057 -35.84 -6.11 -4.46
C LEU A 1057 -36.43 -7.20 -5.35
N ALA A 1058 -35.62 -8.15 -5.84
CA ALA A 1058 -36.09 -9.30 -6.60
C ALA A 1058 -37.03 -10.22 -5.80
N LYS A 1059 -36.89 -10.29 -4.48
CA LYS A 1059 -37.79 -11.01 -3.56
C LYS A 1059 -39.02 -10.18 -3.18
N ARG A 1060 -38.80 -8.94 -2.75
CA ARG A 1060 -39.76 -8.08 -2.01
C ARG A 1060 -40.59 -7.16 -2.91
N LYS A 1061 -40.01 -6.68 -4.01
CA LYS A 1061 -40.61 -5.75 -4.99
C LYS A 1061 -40.23 -6.18 -6.42
N PRO A 1062 -40.55 -7.43 -6.84
CA PRO A 1062 -40.06 -8.02 -8.09
C PRO A 1062 -40.43 -7.23 -9.34
N HIS A 1063 -41.52 -6.45 -9.30
CA HIS A 1063 -41.96 -5.59 -10.39
C HIS A 1063 -40.99 -4.44 -10.70
N LEU A 1064 -40.11 -4.05 -9.78
CA LEU A 1064 -39.09 -3.02 -10.05
C LEU A 1064 -37.89 -3.56 -10.86
N ILE A 1065 -37.58 -4.86 -10.72
CA ILE A 1065 -36.40 -5.50 -11.33
C ILE A 1065 -36.77 -6.30 -12.59
N PHE A 1066 -37.89 -7.03 -12.53
CA PHE A 1066 -38.40 -7.91 -13.57
C PHE A 1066 -39.65 -7.33 -14.27
N GLY A 1067 -40.19 -6.21 -13.77
CA GLY A 1067 -41.37 -5.53 -14.32
C GLY A 1067 -42.71 -6.12 -13.88
N GLU A 1068 -43.78 -5.37 -14.19
CA GLU A 1068 -45.17 -5.71 -13.83
C GLU A 1068 -45.57 -7.18 -14.01
N GLY A 1069 -46.23 -7.72 -12.99
CA GLY A 1069 -46.74 -9.11 -12.96
C GLY A 1069 -45.69 -10.19 -12.68
N ALA A 1070 -44.40 -9.85 -12.51
CA ALA A 1070 -43.37 -10.83 -12.19
C ALA A 1070 -43.52 -11.41 -10.78
N ALA A 1071 -43.36 -12.74 -10.66
CA ALA A 1071 -43.28 -13.42 -9.37
C ALA A 1071 -42.01 -13.00 -8.59
N ALA A 1072 -41.98 -13.21 -7.28
CA ALA A 1072 -40.77 -13.09 -6.48
C ALA A 1072 -39.63 -13.99 -7.02
N TYR A 1073 -38.39 -13.66 -6.66
CA TYR A 1073 -37.24 -14.54 -6.77
C TYR A 1073 -36.70 -14.82 -5.37
N GLU A 1074 -36.49 -16.10 -5.06
CA GLU A 1074 -35.78 -16.57 -3.88
C GLU A 1074 -34.75 -17.60 -4.33
N ILE A 1075 -33.61 -17.65 -3.63
CA ILE A 1075 -32.45 -18.50 -3.94
C ILE A 1075 -32.74 -19.96 -3.64
#